data_AF-A0A0A2GQC8-F1
#
_entry.id   AF-A0A0A2GQC8-F1
#
_cell.length_a   1.000
_cell.length_b   1.000
_cell.length_c   1.000
_cell.angle_alpha   90.00
_cell.angle_beta   90.00
_cell.angle_gamma   90.00
#
_symmetry.space_group_name_H-M   'P 1'
#
loop_
_entity.id
_entity.type
_entity.pdbx_description
1 polymer ?
#
loop_
_entity_poly.entity_id
_entity_poly.type
_entity_poly.pdbx_seq_one_letter_code
_entity_poly.pdbx_strand_id
1 'polypeptide(L)'
;NGDDPEPYDPCIGVELANVDLLDNNTDWYNADCDGDGVPNGVEVDPDGDGTAGPDGTDPSDPCDSNISDVSLPQMGDWLIADCDGDGTPNSVDPDPLDPCVDDGAVGDEDTTNPIWQAADCDGDGVSNGDEAANGTDPFDPCDFDPSLVTLSQMGDYFDADCDGDGVTNGDEIADGTDPNNPCDFDVASQDVTTIAEPFISSDCDGDGETNGDEIANGTDIFDPCDVTVATIPDTSDENYAIWAAADCDGDGVSNGDEAANGTDPFDPCDFDPSLVTLSQMGDYFDADCDGDGVTNGDEIAAGTDPFDPCDFDVEDITVTQTTAFLNADCDGDGVTNGQEIADGTDPNDPCDFDIANQDITIVEGDYLAADCDGDGITNGNEIATGTDPNDPCEYDASIQDITMVSTLWLALDCDGDGVSNGTEINDGTNPLDTCDYLEENQDITIVTDEWNDADCDGDGVTNGQETIDGTDPLDACDFDLDNQDITILGDIYLNADCDGDGVNNGNEIATGTDPNDPCEYDASIQDVTMLSTLWLALDCDGDGVSNGTEINDGTNPLDTCDYLEENQDITIVTDEWNNADCDGDGEPNSSDTDPFDPCAGDTDIVTIPDPTDPNYDVWAAADCDGDGEVNGDDPDPYDPCIGGNIANVNLLDNNSDWYMADCDGDGVTNGIEVDPDMDGTAGPDGTNPTDACDYNVDDVSLPQSGDWLTADCDGDGNPNETDEDPLDPCVDADLTMVDLTDTDSDWYNVDCDGDGTINGEDPDPLDPCVDNGVIGDEDSTNSIWALADCDGDGTINANDPDPNDPCVDDGTIGDEDQNNPIWQGADCDGDGVLNGQEVIDGTNPYDSCSYDTANQDISIVTSQWEMQDCDGDGVTNGDEVTGGTDPVDPCDFELDDVSLPQSPAWNMLDCDGDGVTNGDELEDGTNPLDLCDYILDSQTVTPSQEWLDTDCDDDGTPNGSDNNTGDPCIFDLDNLDLSTISEENALADCDGDGVTNIDELDPDGDGMIGPNNTDPNDPCDFSFENQSVEPSEEWNDLDCDGDGVTNGVEILDGTNPLDPCDLNPENQDMTATTQEWKDLDCDGDGIPNGDEC
;
A
#
# COMPACT_ATOMS: atom_id res chain seq x y z
N ASN A 1 -78.38 -54.66 -74.19
CA ASN A 1 -79.33 -55.48 -74.99
C ASN A 1 -78.68 -55.83 -76.34
N GLY A 2 -77.93 -56.94 -76.40
CA GLY A 2 -77.50 -57.59 -77.65
C GLY A 2 -76.19 -57.15 -78.30
N ASP A 3 -75.05 -57.62 -77.77
CA ASP A 3 -73.98 -58.39 -78.48
C ASP A 3 -72.60 -58.18 -77.83
N ASP A 4 -72.30 -58.94 -76.76
CA ASP A 4 -70.94 -59.13 -76.19
C ASP A 4 -70.85 -60.55 -75.57
N PRO A 5 -69.72 -61.30 -75.64
CA PRO A 5 -69.66 -62.70 -75.22
C PRO A 5 -68.80 -62.96 -73.96
N GLU A 6 -68.44 -61.94 -73.20
CA GLU A 6 -67.74 -62.09 -71.90
C GLU A 6 -68.75 -62.28 -70.75
N PRO A 7 -68.35 -62.86 -69.60
CA PRO A 7 -69.17 -62.78 -68.39
C PRO A 7 -69.45 -61.30 -68.10
N TYR A 8 -70.66 -61.01 -67.59
CA TYR A 8 -71.01 -59.67 -67.15
C TYR A 8 -70.21 -59.36 -65.90
N ASP A 9 -69.10 -58.67 -66.09
CA ASP A 9 -68.30 -58.07 -65.03
C ASP A 9 -69.03 -56.80 -64.56
N PRO A 10 -69.45 -56.72 -63.28
CA PRO A 10 -70.13 -55.54 -62.78
C PRO A 10 -69.22 -54.31 -62.72
N CYS A 11 -67.90 -54.48 -62.61
CA CYS A 11 -66.92 -53.42 -62.40
C CYS A 11 -66.55 -52.68 -63.70
N ILE A 12 -66.70 -53.32 -64.86
CA ILE A 12 -66.23 -52.75 -66.13
C ILE A 12 -67.30 -51.91 -66.83
N GLY A 13 -67.04 -50.61 -66.95
CA GLY A 13 -67.78 -49.68 -67.81
C GLY A 13 -69.04 -49.07 -67.18
N VAL A 14 -69.10 -49.02 -65.85
CA VAL A 14 -70.08 -48.24 -65.09
C VAL A 14 -69.62 -46.76 -65.03
N GLU A 15 -70.57 -45.84 -65.13
CA GLU A 15 -70.33 -44.40 -64.96
C GLU A 15 -71.16 -43.98 -63.74
N LEU A 16 -70.50 -43.66 -62.61
CA LEU A 16 -71.09 -43.39 -61.29
C LEU A 16 -72.35 -42.51 -61.34
N ALA A 17 -72.34 -41.48 -62.21
CA ALA A 17 -73.48 -40.58 -62.44
C ALA A 17 -74.77 -41.25 -62.98
N ASN A 18 -74.76 -42.54 -63.31
CA ASN A 18 -75.92 -43.31 -63.76
C ASN A 18 -76.32 -44.47 -62.81
N VAL A 19 -75.64 -44.63 -61.67
CA VAL A 19 -75.99 -45.62 -60.65
C VAL A 19 -77.16 -45.12 -59.80
N ASP A 20 -78.04 -46.02 -59.37
CA ASP A 20 -79.12 -45.74 -58.42
C ASP A 20 -78.73 -46.30 -57.05
N LEU A 21 -78.08 -45.48 -56.22
CA LEU A 21 -77.53 -45.88 -54.91
C LEU A 21 -78.61 -46.36 -53.92
N LEU A 22 -79.88 -46.00 -54.16
CA LEU A 22 -81.03 -46.52 -53.42
C LEU A 22 -81.43 -47.96 -53.79
N ASP A 23 -80.82 -48.58 -54.82
CA ASP A 23 -81.04 -49.99 -55.19
C ASP A 23 -79.84 -50.88 -54.83
N ASN A 24 -79.74 -51.18 -53.54
CA ASN A 24 -78.75 -52.09 -52.96
C ASN A 24 -78.87 -53.57 -53.39
N ASN A 25 -79.64 -53.89 -54.44
CA ASN A 25 -79.75 -55.24 -55.00
C ASN A 25 -79.15 -55.34 -56.41
N THR A 26 -78.40 -54.32 -56.86
CA THR A 26 -77.66 -54.37 -58.12
C THR A 26 -76.36 -55.17 -57.98
N ASP A 27 -75.93 -55.79 -59.08
CA ASP A 27 -74.70 -56.59 -59.12
C ASP A 27 -73.43 -55.71 -58.95
N TRP A 28 -73.50 -54.40 -59.19
CA TRP A 28 -72.41 -53.44 -58.94
C TRP A 28 -72.36 -52.97 -57.49
N TYR A 29 -73.50 -52.61 -56.88
CA TYR A 29 -73.53 -52.14 -55.48
C TYR A 29 -73.03 -53.19 -54.47
N ASN A 30 -73.13 -54.48 -54.82
CA ASN A 30 -72.65 -55.61 -54.01
C ASN A 30 -71.40 -56.29 -54.61
N ALA A 31 -70.79 -55.68 -55.62
CA ALA A 31 -69.43 -56.00 -56.00
C ALA A 31 -68.46 -55.28 -55.04
N ASP A 32 -67.20 -55.65 -55.20
CA ASP A 32 -65.99 -55.18 -54.54
C ASP A 32 -64.99 -55.34 -55.71
N CYS A 33 -64.49 -54.21 -56.23
CA CYS A 33 -64.05 -54.10 -57.63
C CYS A 33 -62.55 -53.92 -57.82
N ASP A 34 -61.91 -53.34 -56.82
CA ASP A 34 -60.47 -53.22 -56.56
C ASP A 34 -60.00 -54.39 -55.67
N GLY A 35 -60.88 -54.92 -54.81
CA GLY A 35 -60.60 -56.08 -53.97
C GLY A 35 -60.24 -55.75 -52.52
N ASP A 36 -60.50 -54.52 -52.07
CA ASP A 36 -60.23 -54.01 -50.72
C ASP A 36 -61.10 -54.67 -49.62
N GLY A 37 -62.16 -55.37 -50.02
CA GLY A 37 -63.13 -56.02 -49.15
C GLY A 37 -64.30 -55.14 -48.72
N VAL A 38 -64.40 -53.90 -49.19
CA VAL A 38 -65.55 -53.01 -49.04
C VAL A 38 -66.41 -53.08 -50.31
N PRO A 39 -67.74 -53.21 -50.22
CA PRO A 39 -68.56 -53.20 -51.43
C PRO A 39 -68.72 -51.80 -52.03
N ASN A 40 -68.69 -51.64 -53.36
CA ASN A 40 -68.84 -50.35 -54.08
C ASN A 40 -70.03 -49.48 -53.62
N GLY A 41 -71.09 -50.12 -53.13
CA GLY A 41 -72.28 -49.43 -52.62
C GLY A 41 -72.15 -48.86 -51.21
N VAL A 42 -71.19 -49.34 -50.42
CA VAL A 42 -70.82 -48.84 -49.09
C VAL A 42 -69.78 -47.74 -49.24
N GLU A 43 -68.76 -47.94 -50.07
CA GLU A 43 -67.74 -46.94 -50.37
C GLU A 43 -68.32 -45.59 -50.84
N VAL A 44 -69.22 -45.61 -51.84
CA VAL A 44 -69.80 -44.37 -52.39
C VAL A 44 -70.87 -43.76 -51.48
N ASP A 45 -71.58 -44.57 -50.70
CA ASP A 45 -72.74 -44.16 -49.88
C ASP A 45 -72.69 -44.83 -48.49
N PRO A 46 -71.70 -44.47 -47.62
CA PRO A 46 -71.46 -45.20 -46.37
C PRO A 46 -72.61 -45.10 -45.35
N ASP A 47 -73.35 -43.99 -45.35
CA ASP A 47 -74.49 -43.79 -44.45
C ASP A 47 -75.83 -44.31 -45.04
N GLY A 48 -75.83 -44.75 -46.31
CA GLY A 48 -76.95 -45.39 -46.98
C GLY A 48 -78.15 -44.45 -47.23
N ASP A 49 -77.88 -43.15 -47.37
CA ASP A 49 -78.85 -42.07 -47.59
C ASP A 49 -79.37 -42.05 -49.04
N GLY A 50 -78.61 -42.62 -49.98
CA GLY A 50 -78.90 -42.61 -51.41
C GLY A 50 -78.20 -41.50 -52.19
N THR A 51 -77.22 -40.82 -51.57
CA THR A 51 -76.36 -39.83 -52.21
C THR A 51 -74.90 -40.09 -51.87
N ALA A 52 -73.98 -39.68 -52.74
CA ALA A 52 -72.56 -39.88 -52.47
C ALA A 52 -72.12 -39.00 -51.29
N GLY A 53 -71.54 -39.64 -50.26
CA GLY A 53 -71.10 -38.99 -49.03
C GLY A 53 -69.82 -38.16 -49.21
N PRO A 54 -69.50 -37.25 -48.26
CA PRO A 54 -68.17 -36.63 -48.18
C PRO A 54 -67.11 -37.57 -47.59
N ASP A 55 -67.54 -38.63 -46.89
CA ASP A 55 -66.70 -39.60 -46.16
C ASP A 55 -66.61 -40.94 -46.92
N GLY A 56 -66.82 -40.93 -48.24
CA GLY A 56 -66.82 -42.12 -49.10
C GLY A 56 -65.53 -42.27 -49.91
N THR A 57 -65.15 -43.51 -50.19
CA THR A 57 -63.92 -43.92 -50.87
C THR A 57 -64.14 -44.21 -52.37
N ASP A 58 -63.08 -44.32 -53.19
CA ASP A 58 -63.15 -44.61 -54.63
C ASP A 58 -63.17 -46.13 -54.93
N PRO A 59 -64.29 -46.69 -55.44
CA PRO A 59 -64.48 -48.13 -55.73
C PRO A 59 -63.72 -48.69 -56.95
N SER A 60 -62.53 -48.17 -57.16
CA SER A 60 -61.58 -48.57 -58.19
C SER A 60 -60.12 -48.34 -57.75
N ASP A 61 -59.88 -47.93 -56.50
CA ASP A 61 -58.56 -47.73 -55.91
C ASP A 61 -58.44 -48.61 -54.66
N PRO A 62 -57.67 -49.73 -54.70
CA PRO A 62 -57.58 -50.66 -53.58
C PRO A 62 -57.01 -50.06 -52.29
N CYS A 63 -56.36 -48.89 -52.36
CA CYS A 63 -55.76 -48.24 -51.21
C CYS A 63 -56.65 -47.13 -50.61
N ASP A 64 -57.69 -46.69 -51.33
CA ASP A 64 -58.72 -45.79 -50.79
C ASP A 64 -59.82 -46.66 -50.14
N SER A 65 -59.61 -47.10 -48.89
CA SER A 65 -60.58 -47.95 -48.18
C SER A 65 -60.70 -47.61 -46.70
N ASN A 66 -61.93 -47.69 -46.17
CA ASN A 66 -62.17 -47.58 -44.72
C ASN A 66 -62.13 -48.97 -44.08
N ILE A 67 -61.07 -49.28 -43.32
CA ILE A 67 -60.86 -50.60 -42.71
C ILE A 67 -62.02 -51.06 -41.78
N SER A 68 -62.80 -50.11 -41.25
CA SER A 68 -64.01 -50.39 -40.46
C SER A 68 -65.18 -50.97 -41.27
N ASP A 69 -65.21 -50.76 -42.58
CA ASP A 69 -66.30 -51.13 -43.48
C ASP A 69 -65.98 -52.39 -44.32
N VAL A 70 -64.74 -52.89 -44.23
CA VAL A 70 -64.27 -54.16 -44.81
C VAL A 70 -65.16 -55.29 -44.29
N SER A 71 -65.92 -55.88 -45.21
CA SER A 71 -66.96 -56.88 -44.91
C SER A 71 -66.92 -58.10 -45.84
N LEU A 72 -66.07 -58.06 -46.86
CA LEU A 72 -65.68 -59.14 -47.74
C LEU A 72 -64.20 -59.48 -47.54
N PRO A 73 -63.71 -60.65 -47.99
CA PRO A 73 -62.30 -60.99 -47.89
C PRO A 73 -61.50 -60.25 -48.96
N GLN A 74 -60.49 -59.47 -48.55
CA GLN A 74 -59.52 -58.83 -49.44
C GLN A 74 -58.93 -59.82 -50.45
N MET A 75 -58.87 -59.41 -51.72
CA MET A 75 -58.42 -60.25 -52.84
C MET A 75 -58.05 -59.40 -54.06
N GLY A 76 -57.68 -60.03 -55.18
CA GLY A 76 -57.60 -59.32 -56.46
C GLY A 76 -56.47 -58.30 -56.52
N ASP A 77 -56.81 -57.05 -56.83
CA ASP A 77 -55.83 -56.00 -57.08
C ASP A 77 -55.28 -55.42 -55.76
N TRP A 78 -56.05 -55.45 -54.65
CA TRP A 78 -55.56 -55.17 -53.29
C TRP A 78 -54.35 -56.02 -52.88
N LEU A 79 -54.34 -57.33 -53.19
CA LEU A 79 -53.24 -58.24 -52.81
C LEU A 79 -51.91 -57.97 -53.56
N ILE A 80 -51.91 -57.10 -54.56
CA ILE A 80 -50.74 -56.74 -55.36
C ILE A 80 -50.52 -55.23 -55.42
N ALA A 81 -51.34 -54.48 -54.69
CA ALA A 81 -51.02 -53.13 -54.28
C ALA A 81 -49.96 -53.17 -53.17
N ASP A 82 -49.40 -52.00 -52.94
CA ASP A 82 -48.53 -51.55 -51.86
C ASP A 82 -49.20 -50.19 -51.57
N CYS A 83 -49.76 -50.04 -50.37
CA CYS A 83 -50.74 -48.98 -50.09
C CYS A 83 -50.18 -47.85 -49.23
N ASP A 84 -49.30 -48.18 -48.30
CA ASP A 84 -48.55 -47.25 -47.46
C ASP A 84 -47.28 -46.72 -48.16
N GLY A 85 -46.67 -47.50 -49.05
CA GLY A 85 -45.54 -47.09 -49.89
C GLY A 85 -44.19 -47.69 -49.47
N ASP A 86 -44.18 -48.68 -48.59
CA ASP A 86 -42.98 -49.32 -48.05
C ASP A 86 -42.21 -50.19 -49.09
N GLY A 87 -42.80 -50.44 -50.26
CA GLY A 87 -42.25 -51.32 -51.30
C GLY A 87 -42.74 -52.77 -51.23
N THR A 88 -43.41 -53.16 -50.13
CA THR A 88 -43.91 -54.51 -49.86
C THR A 88 -45.37 -54.67 -50.30
N PRO A 89 -45.69 -55.61 -51.21
CA PRO A 89 -47.09 -55.79 -51.59
C PRO A 89 -47.93 -56.43 -50.48
N ASN A 90 -49.14 -55.90 -50.22
CA ASN A 90 -50.11 -56.26 -49.15
C ASN A 90 -50.41 -57.77 -48.93
N SER A 91 -49.94 -58.66 -49.81
CA SER A 91 -50.08 -60.12 -49.68
C SER A 91 -48.93 -60.85 -48.99
N VAL A 92 -47.82 -60.16 -48.73
CA VAL A 92 -46.63 -60.68 -48.03
C VAL A 92 -46.17 -59.78 -46.87
N ASP A 93 -46.47 -58.50 -47.00
CA ASP A 93 -46.47 -57.43 -46.01
C ASP A 93 -47.02 -57.83 -44.60
N PRO A 94 -46.30 -57.48 -43.51
CA PRO A 94 -46.75 -57.69 -42.14
C PRO A 94 -47.92 -56.78 -41.68
N ASP A 95 -47.98 -55.50 -42.06
CA ASP A 95 -49.04 -54.55 -41.72
C ASP A 95 -49.33 -53.54 -42.86
N PRO A 96 -50.23 -53.86 -43.82
CA PRO A 96 -50.38 -53.15 -45.11
C PRO A 96 -50.98 -51.73 -45.13
N LEU A 97 -50.83 -50.99 -44.04
CA LEU A 97 -51.14 -49.57 -43.90
C LEU A 97 -50.10 -48.82 -43.03
N ASP A 98 -48.96 -49.45 -42.72
CA ASP A 98 -47.91 -48.95 -41.84
C ASP A 98 -46.57 -48.87 -42.61
N PRO A 99 -46.20 -47.69 -43.15
CA PRO A 99 -45.07 -47.53 -44.08
C PRO A 99 -43.69 -47.84 -43.47
N CYS A 100 -43.62 -48.09 -42.16
CA CYS A 100 -42.41 -48.40 -41.43
C CYS A 100 -42.19 -49.91 -41.22
N VAL A 101 -43.07 -50.78 -41.72
CA VAL A 101 -43.07 -52.22 -41.41
C VAL A 101 -42.98 -53.10 -42.66
N ASP A 102 -41.76 -53.24 -43.20
CA ASP A 102 -41.51 -53.85 -44.51
C ASP A 102 -41.02 -55.33 -44.51
N ASP A 103 -40.53 -55.79 -45.66
CA ASP A 103 -39.90 -57.11 -45.91
C ASP A 103 -38.37 -57.14 -45.61
N GLY A 104 -37.79 -55.99 -45.27
CA GLY A 104 -36.38 -55.71 -44.93
C GLY A 104 -35.53 -55.33 -46.14
N ALA A 105 -36.10 -54.57 -47.09
CA ALA A 105 -35.65 -54.50 -48.48
C ALA A 105 -35.02 -53.17 -48.96
N VAL A 106 -34.74 -52.23 -48.05
CA VAL A 106 -34.00 -50.94 -48.22
C VAL A 106 -33.74 -50.49 -49.67
N GLY A 107 -34.46 -49.47 -50.10
CA GLY A 107 -34.29 -48.74 -51.36
C GLY A 107 -35.25 -49.17 -52.48
N ASP A 108 -36.35 -49.86 -52.19
CA ASP A 108 -37.47 -50.10 -53.13
C ASP A 108 -38.83 -49.50 -52.75
N GLU A 109 -38.84 -48.62 -51.73
CA GLU A 109 -39.96 -47.81 -51.24
C GLU A 109 -40.47 -46.82 -52.32
N ASP A 110 -41.79 -46.58 -52.36
CA ASP A 110 -42.36 -45.53 -53.21
C ASP A 110 -42.29 -44.17 -52.52
N THR A 111 -41.13 -43.51 -52.66
CA THR A 111 -40.88 -42.10 -52.30
C THR A 111 -41.84 -41.08 -52.93
N THR A 112 -42.88 -41.49 -53.68
CA THR A 112 -44.01 -40.65 -54.12
C THR A 112 -45.36 -40.97 -53.47
N ASN A 113 -45.43 -41.97 -52.58
CA ASN A 113 -46.60 -42.30 -51.77
C ASN A 113 -46.78 -41.25 -50.64
N PRO A 114 -47.96 -40.59 -50.53
CA PRO A 114 -48.23 -39.63 -49.45
C PRO A 114 -48.30 -40.22 -48.03
N ILE A 115 -48.43 -41.53 -47.86
CA ILE A 115 -48.43 -42.19 -46.55
C ILE A 115 -46.98 -42.34 -46.09
N TRP A 116 -46.13 -43.03 -46.86
CA TRP A 116 -44.68 -43.09 -46.63
C TRP A 116 -44.03 -41.71 -46.45
N GLN A 117 -44.31 -40.73 -47.32
CA GLN A 117 -43.75 -39.37 -47.21
C GLN A 117 -44.11 -38.62 -45.91
N ALA A 118 -45.14 -39.05 -45.19
CA ALA A 118 -45.63 -38.39 -43.97
C ALA A 118 -45.40 -39.25 -42.71
N ALA A 119 -44.69 -40.36 -42.86
CA ALA A 119 -44.17 -41.17 -41.76
C ALA A 119 -42.83 -40.62 -41.27
N ASP A 120 -42.38 -41.23 -40.19
CA ASP A 120 -41.21 -40.95 -39.37
C ASP A 120 -40.95 -42.33 -38.72
N CYS A 121 -39.97 -43.07 -39.26
CA CYS A 121 -39.91 -44.53 -39.11
C CYS A 121 -38.81 -45.04 -38.17
N ASP A 122 -37.79 -44.23 -37.93
CA ASP A 122 -36.81 -44.39 -36.84
C ASP A 122 -37.14 -43.50 -35.63
N GLY A 123 -37.97 -42.46 -35.82
CA GLY A 123 -38.46 -41.63 -34.74
C GLY A 123 -37.58 -40.43 -34.42
N ASP A 124 -36.74 -39.99 -35.36
CA ASP A 124 -35.87 -38.81 -35.28
C ASP A 124 -36.65 -37.47 -35.27
N GLY A 125 -37.93 -37.50 -35.61
CA GLY A 125 -38.81 -36.34 -35.69
C GLY A 125 -38.75 -35.56 -37.02
N VAL A 126 -37.97 -36.02 -38.00
CA VAL A 126 -38.05 -35.63 -39.41
C VAL A 126 -39.08 -36.56 -40.09
N SER A 127 -39.40 -36.33 -41.37
CA SER A 127 -40.28 -37.25 -42.12
C SER A 127 -39.53 -37.89 -43.27
N ASN A 128 -39.82 -39.16 -43.57
CA ASN A 128 -39.19 -39.92 -44.65
C ASN A 128 -39.18 -39.15 -45.99
N GLY A 129 -40.21 -38.30 -46.21
CA GLY A 129 -40.34 -37.46 -47.41
C GLY A 129 -39.40 -36.26 -47.46
N ASP A 130 -39.03 -35.68 -46.32
CA ASP A 130 -38.05 -34.59 -46.20
C ASP A 130 -36.61 -35.14 -46.20
N GLU A 131 -36.38 -36.28 -45.56
CA GLU A 131 -35.11 -37.02 -45.58
C GLU A 131 -34.74 -37.54 -46.97
N ALA A 132 -35.69 -38.19 -47.67
CA ALA A 132 -35.48 -38.57 -49.08
C ALA A 132 -35.24 -37.35 -50.00
N ALA A 133 -35.49 -36.12 -49.52
CA ALA A 133 -35.24 -34.88 -50.23
C ALA A 133 -33.91 -34.17 -49.86
N ASN A 134 -33.42 -34.28 -48.62
CA ASN A 134 -32.11 -33.77 -48.20
C ASN A 134 -30.98 -34.80 -48.49
N GLY A 135 -31.28 -36.10 -48.42
CA GLY A 135 -30.39 -37.22 -48.68
C GLY A 135 -29.99 -38.07 -47.47
N THR A 136 -30.68 -37.95 -46.33
CA THR A 136 -30.53 -38.79 -45.12
C THR A 136 -31.34 -40.10 -45.23
N ASP A 137 -31.24 -41.03 -44.26
CA ASP A 137 -31.79 -42.40 -44.34
C ASP A 137 -32.95 -42.63 -43.35
N PRO A 138 -34.23 -42.75 -43.81
CA PRO A 138 -35.46 -42.82 -42.97
C PRO A 138 -35.65 -44.06 -42.06
N PHE A 139 -34.56 -44.75 -41.75
CA PHE A 139 -34.53 -45.93 -40.89
C PHE A 139 -33.23 -45.95 -40.04
N ASP A 140 -32.50 -44.85 -39.96
CA ASP A 140 -31.27 -44.68 -39.19
C ASP A 140 -31.41 -43.40 -38.34
N PRO A 141 -31.80 -43.51 -37.06
CA PRO A 141 -32.14 -42.34 -36.21
C PRO A 141 -30.99 -41.35 -36.00
N CYS A 142 -29.77 -41.68 -36.44
CA CYS A 142 -28.58 -40.85 -36.35
C CYS A 142 -28.16 -40.22 -37.70
N ASP A 143 -28.76 -40.62 -38.84
CA ASP A 143 -28.59 -39.92 -40.13
C ASP A 143 -29.80 -39.01 -40.35
N PHE A 144 -29.77 -37.79 -39.79
CA PHE A 144 -30.83 -36.80 -39.98
C PHE A 144 -30.32 -35.35 -40.09
N ASP A 145 -31.25 -34.42 -40.37
CA ASP A 145 -30.97 -32.97 -40.36
C ASP A 145 -31.76 -32.34 -39.21
N PRO A 146 -31.12 -32.01 -38.06
CA PRO A 146 -31.79 -31.41 -36.91
C PRO A 146 -32.60 -30.14 -37.22
N SER A 147 -32.30 -29.44 -38.33
CA SER A 147 -33.06 -28.25 -38.76
C SER A 147 -34.40 -28.58 -39.43
N LEU A 148 -34.68 -29.85 -39.72
CA LEU A 148 -35.92 -30.36 -40.33
C LEU A 148 -36.84 -31.09 -39.34
N VAL A 149 -36.43 -31.26 -38.08
CA VAL A 149 -37.26 -31.86 -37.03
C VAL A 149 -38.55 -31.04 -36.87
N THR A 150 -39.69 -31.67 -37.16
CA THR A 150 -41.03 -31.05 -37.11
C THR A 150 -42.11 -31.93 -36.49
N LEU A 151 -41.80 -33.20 -36.27
CA LEU A 151 -42.59 -34.16 -35.50
C LEU A 151 -42.03 -34.22 -34.07
N SER A 152 -42.25 -35.31 -33.35
CA SER A 152 -41.77 -35.45 -31.97
C SER A 152 -40.92 -36.71 -31.88
N GLN A 153 -39.66 -36.53 -31.50
CA GLN A 153 -38.71 -37.62 -31.30
C GLN A 153 -39.27 -38.68 -30.34
N MET A 154 -39.11 -39.95 -30.70
CA MET A 154 -39.57 -41.10 -29.90
C MET A 154 -39.06 -42.43 -30.45
N GLY A 155 -39.09 -43.50 -29.64
CA GLY A 155 -38.89 -44.85 -30.16
C GLY A 155 -37.41 -45.15 -30.41
N ASP A 156 -37.07 -45.63 -31.60
CA ASP A 156 -35.72 -46.13 -31.91
C ASP A 156 -34.68 -45.00 -31.80
N TYR A 157 -35.05 -43.73 -32.01
CA TYR A 157 -34.22 -42.56 -31.70
C TYR A 157 -33.81 -42.44 -30.22
N PHE A 158 -34.65 -42.82 -29.25
CA PHE A 158 -34.26 -42.77 -27.83
C PHE A 158 -33.44 -43.99 -27.38
N ASP A 159 -33.52 -45.11 -28.11
CA ASP A 159 -32.72 -46.32 -27.85
C ASP A 159 -31.37 -46.28 -28.62
N ALA A 160 -31.11 -45.20 -29.38
CA ALA A 160 -29.89 -44.98 -30.15
C ALA A 160 -28.82 -44.20 -29.37
N ASP A 161 -27.59 -44.27 -29.87
CA ASP A 161 -26.36 -43.64 -29.40
C ASP A 161 -25.74 -43.08 -30.69
N CYS A 162 -25.82 -41.75 -30.89
CA CYS A 162 -25.57 -41.14 -32.21
C CYS A 162 -24.18 -40.52 -32.37
N ASP A 163 -23.47 -40.22 -31.29
CA ASP A 163 -22.08 -39.76 -31.31
C ASP A 163 -21.08 -40.80 -30.75
N GLY A 164 -21.57 -41.94 -30.26
CA GLY A 164 -20.73 -43.06 -29.85
C GLY A 164 -20.12 -42.88 -28.46
N ASP A 165 -20.58 -41.93 -27.66
CA ASP A 165 -20.11 -41.72 -26.28
C ASP A 165 -20.47 -42.86 -25.32
N GLY A 166 -21.40 -43.74 -25.71
CA GLY A 166 -21.87 -44.87 -24.93
C GLY A 166 -23.06 -44.58 -24.00
N VAL A 167 -23.65 -43.39 -24.06
CA VAL A 167 -24.97 -43.03 -23.50
C VAL A 167 -26.02 -43.23 -24.60
N THR A 168 -27.32 -43.21 -24.25
CA THR A 168 -28.39 -43.18 -25.26
C THR A 168 -29.01 -41.81 -25.34
N ASN A 169 -29.42 -41.38 -26.54
CA ASN A 169 -30.11 -40.11 -26.77
C ASN A 169 -31.30 -39.89 -25.83
N GLY A 170 -31.95 -40.97 -25.37
CA GLY A 170 -33.07 -40.92 -24.43
C GLY A 170 -32.67 -40.63 -22.98
N ASP A 171 -31.47 -41.04 -22.58
CA ASP A 171 -30.87 -40.75 -21.27
C ASP A 171 -30.24 -39.34 -21.30
N GLU A 172 -29.50 -38.98 -22.36
CA GLU A 172 -28.96 -37.62 -22.57
C GLU A 172 -30.05 -36.52 -22.55
N ILE A 173 -31.20 -36.76 -23.22
CA ILE A 173 -32.34 -35.84 -23.17
C ILE A 173 -32.97 -35.75 -21.76
N ALA A 174 -32.75 -36.75 -20.90
CA ALA A 174 -33.18 -36.73 -19.51
C ALA A 174 -32.19 -35.98 -18.61
N ASP A 175 -30.90 -36.12 -18.89
CA ASP A 175 -29.79 -35.55 -18.11
C ASP A 175 -29.46 -34.11 -18.54
N GLY A 176 -29.76 -33.74 -19.78
CA GLY A 176 -29.72 -32.38 -20.32
C GLY A 176 -28.68 -32.12 -21.42
N THR A 177 -27.96 -33.15 -21.86
CA THR A 177 -26.82 -33.09 -22.79
C THR A 177 -27.25 -33.23 -24.26
N ASP A 178 -26.38 -32.95 -25.24
CA ASP A 178 -26.69 -32.99 -26.70
C ASP A 178 -26.33 -34.35 -27.36
N PRO A 179 -27.33 -35.15 -27.83
CA PRO A 179 -27.15 -36.47 -28.47
C PRO A 179 -26.42 -36.55 -29.81
N ASN A 180 -25.59 -35.55 -30.11
CA ASN A 180 -24.77 -35.47 -31.32
C ASN A 180 -23.38 -34.89 -31.02
N ASN A 181 -23.06 -34.66 -29.73
CA ASN A 181 -21.82 -34.08 -29.27
C ASN A 181 -21.12 -35.04 -28.29
N PRO A 182 -20.12 -35.82 -28.74
CA PRO A 182 -19.49 -36.86 -27.93
C PRO A 182 -18.67 -36.34 -26.73
N CYS A 183 -18.65 -35.04 -26.49
CA CYS A 183 -17.99 -34.40 -25.35
C CYS A 183 -19.00 -33.76 -24.37
N ASP A 184 -20.30 -33.99 -24.55
CA ASP A 184 -21.38 -33.45 -23.72
C ASP A 184 -22.26 -34.64 -23.29
N PHE A 185 -21.90 -35.25 -22.15
CA PHE A 185 -22.59 -36.41 -21.60
C PHE A 185 -22.40 -36.52 -20.08
N ASP A 186 -23.33 -37.16 -19.38
CA ASP A 186 -23.17 -37.51 -17.97
C ASP A 186 -22.37 -38.81 -17.82
N VAL A 187 -21.20 -38.73 -17.18
CA VAL A 187 -20.31 -39.87 -16.88
C VAL A 187 -21.03 -40.99 -16.10
N ALA A 188 -22.06 -40.67 -15.31
CA ALA A 188 -22.86 -41.66 -14.58
C ALA A 188 -23.80 -42.48 -15.49
N SER A 189 -24.16 -41.93 -16.65
CA SER A 189 -25.04 -42.58 -17.65
C SER A 189 -24.24 -43.39 -18.70
N GLN A 190 -22.91 -43.23 -18.77
CA GLN A 190 -22.04 -43.84 -19.78
C GLN A 190 -21.82 -45.37 -19.61
N ASP A 191 -22.06 -46.16 -20.66
CA ASP A 191 -21.53 -47.53 -20.77
C ASP A 191 -20.22 -47.55 -21.57
N VAL A 192 -19.09 -47.48 -20.85
CA VAL A 192 -17.72 -47.62 -21.38
C VAL A 192 -17.46 -48.92 -22.18
N THR A 193 -18.40 -49.86 -22.26
CA THR A 193 -18.31 -51.06 -23.09
C THR A 193 -19.00 -50.94 -24.45
N THR A 194 -19.77 -49.87 -24.68
CA THR A 194 -20.45 -49.57 -25.96
C THR A 194 -19.82 -48.44 -26.78
N ILE A 195 -18.92 -47.63 -26.18
CA ILE A 195 -18.22 -46.52 -26.85
C ILE A 195 -17.70 -46.84 -28.26
N ALA A 196 -17.86 -45.89 -29.16
CA ALA A 196 -17.71 -46.04 -30.60
C ALA A 196 -17.08 -44.80 -31.26
N GLU A 197 -17.31 -44.61 -32.57
CA GLU A 197 -16.97 -43.37 -33.26
C GLU A 197 -18.27 -42.62 -33.59
N PRO A 198 -18.30 -41.28 -33.47
CA PRO A 198 -17.16 -40.37 -33.33
C PRO A 198 -16.36 -40.33 -32.01
N PHE A 199 -16.93 -40.56 -30.82
CA PHE A 199 -16.27 -40.39 -29.50
C PHE A 199 -14.78 -40.77 -29.42
N ILE A 200 -14.40 -42.00 -29.78
CA ILE A 200 -13.00 -42.50 -29.71
C ILE A 200 -11.99 -41.64 -30.51
N SER A 201 -12.47 -40.85 -31.46
CA SER A 201 -11.67 -39.98 -32.34
C SER A 201 -11.81 -38.48 -32.06
N SER A 202 -12.62 -38.13 -31.06
CA SER A 202 -12.69 -36.78 -30.50
C SER A 202 -11.50 -36.51 -29.58
N ASP A 203 -11.37 -35.24 -29.23
CA ASP A 203 -10.40 -34.62 -28.34
C ASP A 203 -11.25 -33.64 -27.54
N CYS A 204 -11.67 -34.01 -26.32
CA CYS A 204 -12.77 -33.33 -25.63
C CYS A 204 -12.36 -32.12 -24.79
N ASP A 205 -11.11 -32.10 -24.33
CA ASP A 205 -10.46 -30.99 -23.62
C ASP A 205 -9.58 -30.12 -24.53
N GLY A 206 -9.26 -30.58 -25.75
CA GLY A 206 -8.47 -29.86 -26.73
C GLY A 206 -6.95 -29.99 -26.53
N ASP A 207 -6.48 -30.94 -25.72
CA ASP A 207 -5.06 -31.14 -25.36
C ASP A 207 -4.19 -31.65 -26.55
N GLY A 208 -4.83 -32.23 -27.57
CA GLY A 208 -4.21 -32.79 -28.76
C GLY A 208 -3.81 -34.27 -28.67
N GLU A 209 -4.10 -34.95 -27.56
CA GLU A 209 -4.37 -36.39 -27.52
C GLU A 209 -5.79 -36.66 -28.08
N THR A 210 -6.46 -37.75 -27.69
CA THR A 210 -7.82 -38.08 -28.13
C THR A 210 -8.41 -39.07 -27.14
N ASN A 211 -9.73 -39.07 -26.93
CA ASN A 211 -10.40 -39.91 -25.93
C ASN A 211 -9.96 -41.38 -26.01
N GLY A 212 -9.70 -41.88 -27.22
CA GLY A 212 -9.23 -43.25 -27.48
C GLY A 212 -7.74 -43.53 -27.18
N ASP A 213 -6.86 -42.54 -27.22
CA ASP A 213 -5.46 -42.64 -26.79
C ASP A 213 -5.36 -42.43 -25.26
N GLU A 214 -6.17 -41.54 -24.68
CA GLU A 214 -6.25 -41.23 -23.24
C GLU A 214 -6.78 -42.40 -22.40
N ILE A 215 -7.94 -42.97 -22.77
CA ILE A 215 -8.45 -44.23 -22.19
C ILE A 215 -7.42 -45.39 -22.30
N ALA A 216 -6.47 -45.31 -23.24
CA ALA A 216 -5.42 -46.30 -23.43
C ALA A 216 -4.11 -46.02 -22.66
N ASN A 217 -3.85 -44.77 -22.28
CA ASN A 217 -2.65 -44.33 -21.57
C ASN A 217 -2.92 -44.16 -20.05
N GLY A 218 -4.16 -43.80 -19.67
CA GLY A 218 -4.64 -43.56 -18.30
C GLY A 218 -4.89 -42.09 -17.92
N THR A 219 -4.92 -41.14 -18.87
CA THR A 219 -5.23 -39.72 -18.64
C THR A 219 -6.74 -39.43 -18.68
N ASP A 220 -7.16 -38.27 -18.14
CA ASP A 220 -8.56 -37.84 -18.07
C ASP A 220 -9.02 -37.02 -19.30
N ILE A 221 -10.10 -37.50 -19.94
CA ILE A 221 -10.69 -36.99 -21.20
C ILE A 221 -11.35 -35.61 -21.12
N PHE A 222 -11.30 -34.98 -19.95
CA PHE A 222 -11.86 -33.66 -19.68
C PHE A 222 -10.87 -32.72 -18.98
N ASP A 223 -9.65 -33.16 -18.67
CA ASP A 223 -8.61 -32.34 -18.03
C ASP A 223 -7.49 -32.02 -19.03
N PRO A 224 -7.49 -30.82 -19.65
CA PRO A 224 -6.50 -30.44 -20.66
C PRO A 224 -5.05 -30.38 -20.15
N CYS A 225 -4.84 -30.58 -18.84
CA CYS A 225 -3.55 -30.59 -18.19
C CYS A 225 -3.03 -32.00 -17.90
N ASP A 226 -3.87 -33.05 -17.92
CA ASP A 226 -3.45 -34.44 -17.74
C ASP A 226 -2.88 -35.04 -19.05
N VAL A 227 -1.80 -34.45 -19.56
CA VAL A 227 -1.15 -34.87 -20.81
C VAL A 227 -0.05 -35.92 -20.59
N THR A 228 0.08 -36.92 -21.48
CA THR A 228 1.27 -37.81 -21.39
C THR A 228 2.55 -37.17 -21.89
N VAL A 229 2.43 -36.10 -22.68
CA VAL A 229 3.54 -35.29 -23.19
C VAL A 229 3.10 -33.83 -23.35
N ALA A 230 3.41 -32.99 -22.35
CA ALA A 230 3.36 -31.52 -22.43
C ALA A 230 3.82 -30.98 -23.80
N THR A 231 2.85 -30.51 -24.60
CA THR A 231 3.06 -29.81 -25.87
C THR A 231 1.88 -28.91 -26.17
N ILE A 232 2.12 -27.79 -26.87
CA ILE A 232 1.06 -26.93 -27.39
C ILE A 232 0.28 -27.67 -28.51
N PRO A 233 -1.05 -27.87 -28.39
CA PRO A 233 -1.89 -28.53 -29.40
C PRO A 233 -2.00 -27.78 -30.73
N ASP A 234 -2.58 -28.43 -31.76
CA ASP A 234 -2.81 -27.78 -33.06
C ASP A 234 -4.01 -26.83 -32.95
N THR A 235 -3.78 -25.52 -33.07
CA THR A 235 -4.79 -24.45 -33.03
C THR A 235 -5.87 -24.52 -34.14
N SER A 236 -6.00 -25.65 -34.83
CA SER A 236 -7.08 -25.96 -35.76
C SER A 236 -8.01 -27.07 -35.28
N ASP A 237 -7.81 -27.56 -34.05
CA ASP A 237 -8.84 -28.32 -33.35
C ASP A 237 -10.09 -27.47 -33.06
N GLU A 238 -11.23 -28.13 -32.89
CA GLU A 238 -12.50 -27.49 -32.56
C GLU A 238 -12.60 -27.20 -31.05
N ASN A 239 -11.92 -27.99 -30.21
CA ASN A 239 -11.91 -27.86 -28.75
C ASN A 239 -10.66 -27.17 -28.16
N TYR A 240 -9.68 -26.77 -28.98
CA TYR A 240 -8.47 -26.00 -28.56
C TYR A 240 -8.76 -24.81 -27.60
N ALA A 241 -9.97 -24.24 -27.63
CA ALA A 241 -10.36 -23.15 -26.75
C ALA A 241 -10.52 -23.57 -25.27
N ILE A 242 -10.67 -24.85 -24.96
CA ILE A 242 -10.72 -25.42 -23.61
C ILE A 242 -9.29 -25.48 -23.07
N TRP A 243 -8.38 -26.23 -23.72
CA TRP A 243 -6.94 -26.21 -23.42
C TRP A 243 -6.36 -24.81 -23.31
N ALA A 244 -6.70 -23.90 -24.24
CA ALA A 244 -6.16 -22.53 -24.23
C ALA A 244 -6.75 -21.61 -23.14
N ALA A 245 -7.79 -22.04 -22.44
CA ALA A 245 -8.38 -21.31 -21.31
C ALA A 245 -7.97 -21.89 -19.94
N ALA A 246 -7.45 -23.12 -19.92
CA ALA A 246 -6.83 -23.72 -18.74
C ALA A 246 -5.46 -23.09 -18.43
N ASP A 247 -4.95 -23.45 -17.26
CA ASP A 247 -3.69 -23.04 -16.65
C ASP A 247 -3.13 -24.32 -16.00
N CYS A 248 -2.10 -24.91 -16.59
CA CYS A 248 -1.70 -26.29 -16.31
C CYS A 248 -0.52 -26.45 -15.34
N ASP A 249 0.13 -25.35 -14.97
CA ASP A 249 1.11 -25.30 -13.88
C ASP A 249 0.66 -24.39 -12.72
N GLY A 250 -0.45 -23.66 -12.89
CA GLY A 250 -1.14 -22.93 -11.84
C GLY A 250 -0.52 -21.59 -11.52
N ASP A 251 0.24 -20.99 -12.44
CA ASP A 251 0.89 -19.69 -12.23
C ASP A 251 -0.03 -18.46 -12.41
N GLY A 252 -1.29 -18.71 -12.80
CA GLY A 252 -2.32 -17.70 -12.99
C GLY A 252 -2.40 -17.15 -14.43
N VAL A 253 -1.56 -17.62 -15.36
CA VAL A 253 -1.62 -17.26 -16.78
C VAL A 253 -2.23 -18.41 -17.59
N SER A 254 -3.19 -18.10 -18.47
CA SER A 254 -3.77 -19.15 -19.33
C SER A 254 -2.77 -19.67 -20.37
N ASN A 255 -2.77 -20.99 -20.58
CA ASN A 255 -2.00 -21.71 -21.60
C ASN A 255 -2.02 -21.03 -22.99
N GLY A 256 -3.16 -20.40 -23.33
CA GLY A 256 -3.38 -19.70 -24.59
C GLY A 256 -2.63 -18.37 -24.72
N ASP A 257 -2.53 -17.60 -23.64
CA ASP A 257 -1.78 -16.33 -23.59
C ASP A 257 -0.28 -16.59 -23.54
N GLU A 258 0.13 -17.62 -22.81
CA GLU A 258 1.48 -18.13 -22.78
C GLU A 258 2.00 -18.63 -24.13
N ALA A 259 1.26 -19.52 -24.78
CA ALA A 259 1.57 -19.98 -26.13
C ALA A 259 1.63 -18.81 -27.15
N ALA A 260 0.98 -17.68 -26.85
CA ALA A 260 1.03 -16.46 -27.65
C ALA A 260 2.24 -15.55 -27.32
N ASN A 261 2.66 -15.47 -26.06
CA ASN A 261 3.80 -14.66 -25.61
C ASN A 261 5.15 -15.39 -25.85
N GLY A 262 5.17 -16.73 -25.73
CA GLY A 262 6.31 -17.63 -25.90
C GLY A 262 6.88 -18.27 -24.62
N THR A 263 6.14 -18.28 -23.51
CA THR A 263 6.38 -19.03 -22.26
C THR A 263 5.96 -20.52 -22.39
N ASP A 264 6.09 -21.33 -21.34
CA ASP A 264 5.91 -22.81 -21.40
C ASP A 264 4.84 -23.27 -20.38
N PRO A 265 3.60 -23.60 -20.80
CA PRO A 265 2.43 -23.87 -19.93
C PRO A 265 2.45 -25.11 -19.02
N PHE A 266 3.64 -25.56 -18.65
CA PHE A 266 3.88 -26.71 -17.78
C PHE A 266 5.20 -26.50 -16.97
N ASP A 267 5.60 -25.24 -16.76
CA ASP A 267 6.78 -24.79 -16.01
C ASP A 267 6.42 -23.49 -15.27
N PRO A 268 5.91 -23.58 -14.00
CA PRO A 268 5.29 -22.46 -13.27
C PRO A 268 6.25 -21.31 -12.92
N CYS A 269 7.49 -21.37 -13.42
CA CYS A 269 8.54 -20.38 -13.25
C CYS A 269 8.94 -19.69 -14.56
N ASP A 270 8.34 -20.04 -15.71
CA ASP A 270 8.56 -19.38 -17.01
C ASP A 270 7.27 -18.74 -17.49
N PHE A 271 6.79 -17.66 -16.86
CA PHE A 271 5.61 -16.89 -17.29
C PHE A 271 5.82 -15.36 -17.38
N ASP A 272 4.77 -14.61 -17.73
CA ASP A 272 4.75 -13.14 -17.71
C ASP A 272 3.78 -12.66 -16.62
N PRO A 273 4.28 -12.19 -15.45
CA PRO A 273 3.44 -11.71 -14.34
C PRO A 273 2.46 -10.58 -14.70
N SER A 274 2.61 -9.92 -15.86
CA SER A 274 1.64 -8.93 -16.34
C SER A 274 0.41 -9.51 -17.05
N LEU A 275 0.37 -10.84 -17.22
CA LEU A 275 -0.74 -11.60 -17.81
C LEU A 275 -1.48 -12.49 -16.81
N VAL A 276 -1.05 -12.50 -15.54
CA VAL A 276 -1.77 -13.19 -14.45
C VAL A 276 -3.19 -12.63 -14.37
N THR A 277 -4.16 -13.51 -14.64
CA THR A 277 -5.60 -13.21 -14.71
C THR A 277 -6.47 -14.31 -14.12
N LEU A 278 -5.88 -15.46 -13.83
CA LEU A 278 -6.43 -16.57 -13.06
C LEU A 278 -5.76 -16.60 -11.67
N SER A 279 -6.29 -17.41 -10.75
CA SER A 279 -5.73 -17.55 -9.40
C SER A 279 -4.56 -18.53 -9.39
N GLN A 280 -3.46 -18.13 -8.75
CA GLN A 280 -2.29 -18.97 -8.53
C GLN A 280 -2.59 -20.13 -7.59
N MET A 281 -2.14 -21.35 -7.93
CA MET A 281 -2.40 -22.58 -7.17
C MET A 281 -1.50 -23.76 -7.58
N GLY A 282 -1.58 -24.88 -6.86
CA GLY A 282 -1.03 -26.16 -7.31
C GLY A 282 0.50 -26.16 -7.50
N ASP A 283 0.95 -26.61 -8.67
CA ASP A 283 2.37 -26.76 -9.01
C ASP A 283 3.16 -25.44 -8.85
N TYR A 284 2.51 -24.27 -9.01
CA TYR A 284 3.10 -22.97 -8.71
C TYR A 284 3.49 -22.79 -7.24
N PHE A 285 2.67 -23.23 -6.28
CA PHE A 285 3.02 -23.10 -4.86
C PHE A 285 4.09 -24.10 -4.42
N ASP A 286 4.15 -25.28 -5.05
CA ASP A 286 5.16 -26.34 -4.83
C ASP A 286 6.51 -26.05 -5.53
N ALA A 287 6.59 -25.01 -6.38
CA ALA A 287 7.78 -24.62 -7.12
C ALA A 287 8.78 -23.80 -6.28
N ASP A 288 10.03 -23.74 -6.75
CA ASP A 288 11.19 -23.02 -6.19
C ASP A 288 11.81 -22.27 -7.38
N CYS A 289 11.26 -21.08 -7.68
CA CYS A 289 11.44 -20.44 -8.99
C CYS A 289 12.76 -19.70 -9.16
N ASP A 290 13.30 -19.09 -8.10
CA ASP A 290 14.64 -18.48 -8.14
C ASP A 290 15.78 -19.46 -7.78
N GLY A 291 15.45 -20.56 -7.10
CA GLY A 291 16.38 -21.57 -6.70
C GLY A 291 17.06 -21.36 -5.35
N ASP A 292 16.48 -20.61 -4.42
CA ASP A 292 17.01 -20.37 -3.07
C ASP A 292 16.84 -21.59 -2.15
N GLY A 293 15.81 -22.41 -2.36
CA GLY A 293 15.48 -23.59 -1.56
C GLY A 293 14.26 -23.47 -0.63
N VAL A 294 13.52 -22.37 -0.66
CA VAL A 294 12.13 -22.24 -0.18
C VAL A 294 11.19 -22.53 -1.37
N THR A 295 9.89 -22.67 -1.14
CA THR A 295 8.89 -22.82 -2.22
C THR A 295 7.99 -21.60 -2.29
N ASN A 296 7.54 -21.21 -3.49
CA ASN A 296 6.76 -20.01 -3.73
C ASN A 296 5.56 -19.84 -2.75
N GLY A 297 4.90 -20.95 -2.38
CA GLY A 297 3.79 -20.92 -1.41
C GLY A 297 4.21 -20.60 0.04
N ASP A 298 5.37 -21.12 0.47
CA ASP A 298 5.97 -20.78 1.78
C ASP A 298 6.42 -19.30 1.78
N GLU A 299 6.99 -18.82 0.67
CA GLU A 299 7.44 -17.43 0.50
C GLU A 299 6.28 -16.42 0.50
N ILE A 300 5.21 -16.71 -0.23
CA ILE A 300 3.98 -15.89 -0.23
C ILE A 300 3.36 -15.84 1.18
N ALA A 301 3.44 -16.93 1.96
CA ALA A 301 2.98 -16.97 3.35
C ALA A 301 3.91 -16.20 4.31
N ALA A 302 5.22 -16.20 4.07
CA ALA A 302 6.21 -15.42 4.83
C ALA A 302 6.21 -13.93 4.45
N GLY A 303 5.82 -13.61 3.21
CA GLY A 303 5.85 -12.28 2.62
C GLY A 303 7.16 -11.93 1.88
N THR A 304 7.89 -12.93 1.39
CA THR A 304 9.11 -12.78 0.58
C THR A 304 8.83 -12.94 -0.92
N ASP A 305 9.77 -12.62 -1.82
CA ASP A 305 9.58 -12.60 -3.29
C ASP A 305 10.08 -13.89 -3.99
N PRO A 306 9.20 -14.78 -4.52
CA PRO A 306 9.56 -16.06 -5.16
C PRO A 306 10.46 -16.00 -6.41
N PHE A 307 10.89 -14.80 -6.79
CA PHE A 307 11.75 -14.56 -7.94
C PHE A 307 13.06 -13.82 -7.59
N ASP A 308 13.33 -13.50 -6.32
CA ASP A 308 14.60 -12.92 -5.86
C ASP A 308 15.30 -13.83 -4.83
N PRO A 309 16.37 -14.56 -5.21
CA PRO A 309 17.00 -15.61 -4.39
C PRO A 309 17.84 -15.07 -3.21
N CYS A 310 17.52 -13.85 -2.78
CA CYS A 310 18.07 -13.12 -1.66
C CYS A 310 16.96 -12.53 -0.75
N ASP A 311 15.68 -12.71 -1.09
CA ASP A 311 14.52 -12.36 -0.27
C ASP A 311 13.82 -13.65 0.17
N PHE A 312 14.26 -14.23 1.28
CA PHE A 312 13.77 -15.51 1.80
C PHE A 312 14.05 -15.65 3.30
N ASP A 313 13.25 -16.47 3.99
CA ASP A 313 13.48 -16.81 5.40
C ASP A 313 14.31 -18.11 5.55
N VAL A 314 15.47 -18.01 6.20
CA VAL A 314 16.45 -19.12 6.35
C VAL A 314 15.88 -20.34 7.10
N GLU A 315 14.85 -20.14 7.93
CA GLU A 315 14.20 -21.23 8.67
C GLU A 315 13.30 -22.11 7.78
N ASP A 316 12.82 -21.58 6.64
CA ASP A 316 11.83 -22.20 5.76
C ASP A 316 12.44 -22.86 4.51
N ILE A 317 13.76 -22.97 4.45
CA ILE A 317 14.47 -23.72 3.41
C ILE A 317 14.15 -25.23 3.51
N THR A 318 13.12 -25.69 2.80
CA THR A 318 12.64 -27.08 2.77
C THR A 318 13.17 -27.88 1.57
N VAL A 319 13.42 -27.24 0.42
CA VAL A 319 13.83 -27.88 -0.84
C VAL A 319 15.34 -27.69 -1.13
N THR A 320 15.79 -27.85 -2.37
CA THR A 320 17.23 -27.99 -2.68
C THR A 320 17.79 -26.85 -3.53
N GLN A 321 18.41 -25.88 -2.84
CA GLN A 321 19.17 -24.74 -3.38
C GLN A 321 19.86 -25.03 -4.72
N THR A 322 19.67 -24.13 -5.67
CA THR A 322 20.34 -24.18 -6.97
C THR A 322 21.81 -23.80 -6.89
N THR A 323 22.53 -24.00 -8.01
CA THR A 323 23.90 -23.50 -8.15
C THR A 323 23.98 -21.99 -8.41
N ALA A 324 22.84 -21.30 -8.64
CA ALA A 324 22.84 -19.84 -8.74
C ALA A 324 23.00 -19.25 -7.33
N PHE A 325 21.99 -19.45 -6.48
CA PHE A 325 21.98 -19.16 -5.05
C PHE A 325 23.29 -19.50 -4.33
N LEU A 326 23.76 -20.76 -4.43
CA LEU A 326 24.98 -21.19 -3.71
C LEU A 326 26.30 -20.52 -4.17
N ASN A 327 26.28 -19.66 -5.21
CA ASN A 327 27.41 -18.80 -5.60
C ASN A 327 27.04 -17.30 -5.62
N ALA A 328 25.83 -16.94 -5.17
CA ALA A 328 25.45 -15.58 -4.79
C ALA A 328 26.11 -15.22 -3.43
N ASP A 329 25.86 -13.99 -3.03
CA ASP A 329 26.43 -13.22 -1.92
C ASP A 329 25.34 -12.15 -1.70
N CYS A 330 24.33 -12.48 -0.87
CA CYS A 330 23.03 -11.79 -0.87
C CYS A 330 23.06 -10.52 -0.02
N ASP A 331 23.61 -10.61 1.18
CA ASP A 331 23.87 -9.47 2.07
C ASP A 331 25.01 -8.54 1.58
N GLY A 332 25.87 -9.03 0.67
CA GLY A 332 27.01 -8.32 0.12
C GLY A 332 28.25 -8.32 1.02
N ASP A 333 28.35 -9.20 2.03
CA ASP A 333 29.49 -9.27 2.95
C ASP A 333 30.80 -9.79 2.30
N GLY A 334 30.72 -10.35 1.09
CA GLY A 334 31.87 -10.89 0.37
C GLY A 334 32.22 -12.34 0.71
N VAL A 335 31.33 -13.05 1.41
CA VAL A 335 31.22 -14.51 1.49
C VAL A 335 30.19 -14.93 0.42
N THR A 336 29.64 -16.12 0.49
CA THR A 336 28.68 -16.62 -0.51
C THR A 336 27.75 -17.54 0.22
N ASN A 337 26.44 -17.53 -0.10
CA ASN A 337 25.42 -18.25 0.66
C ASN A 337 25.82 -19.72 0.93
N GLY A 338 26.38 -20.40 -0.08
CA GLY A 338 26.84 -21.79 0.01
C GLY A 338 28.09 -22.06 0.87
N GLN A 339 28.80 -21.00 1.31
CA GLN A 339 29.91 -21.03 2.27
C GLN A 339 29.40 -20.70 3.68
N GLU A 340 28.45 -19.79 3.82
CA GLU A 340 27.82 -19.42 5.10
C GLU A 340 26.97 -20.56 5.67
N ILE A 341 26.13 -21.18 4.84
CA ILE A 341 25.44 -22.44 5.17
C ILE A 341 26.43 -23.55 5.59
N ALA A 342 27.67 -23.51 5.10
CA ALA A 342 28.71 -24.48 5.46
C ALA A 342 29.45 -24.15 6.78
N ASP A 343 29.49 -22.88 7.18
CA ASP A 343 30.05 -22.40 8.45
C ASP A 343 29.00 -22.33 9.56
N GLY A 344 27.73 -22.20 9.20
CA GLY A 344 26.56 -22.08 10.07
C GLY A 344 26.22 -20.63 10.42
N THR A 345 26.34 -19.73 9.44
CA THR A 345 25.94 -18.32 9.51
C THR A 345 24.83 -18.01 8.50
N ASP A 346 24.17 -16.86 8.65
CA ASP A 346 22.97 -16.44 7.92
C ASP A 346 23.28 -15.66 6.62
N PRO A 347 22.92 -16.19 5.42
CA PRO A 347 23.21 -15.53 4.13
C PRO A 347 22.55 -14.18 3.87
N ASN A 348 21.60 -13.76 4.72
CA ASN A 348 20.87 -12.50 4.59
C ASN A 348 21.19 -11.51 5.73
N ASP A 349 22.03 -11.88 6.72
CA ASP A 349 22.51 -10.96 7.76
C ASP A 349 23.94 -10.48 7.46
N PRO A 350 24.14 -9.23 6.94
CA PRO A 350 25.46 -8.66 6.62
C PRO A 350 26.45 -8.59 7.79
N CYS A 351 26.03 -8.96 9.00
CA CYS A 351 26.85 -8.98 10.19
C CYS A 351 27.05 -10.38 10.81
N ASP A 352 26.45 -11.45 10.26
CA ASP A 352 26.72 -12.84 10.67
C ASP A 352 27.60 -13.58 9.66
N PHE A 353 28.92 -13.46 9.81
CA PHE A 353 29.88 -14.16 8.95
C PHE A 353 31.16 -14.60 9.68
N ASP A 354 31.83 -15.67 9.19
CA ASP A 354 33.21 -15.97 9.63
C ASP A 354 34.19 -15.05 8.87
N ILE A 355 34.68 -14.02 9.56
CA ILE A 355 35.73 -13.08 9.10
C ILE A 355 37.01 -13.74 8.55
N ALA A 356 37.20 -15.05 8.75
CA ALA A 356 38.28 -15.82 8.09
C ALA A 356 38.00 -16.19 6.63
N ASN A 357 36.74 -16.13 6.18
CA ASN A 357 36.27 -16.49 4.84
C ASN A 357 35.88 -15.27 3.98
N GLN A 358 35.51 -14.15 4.61
CA GLN A 358 35.21 -12.87 3.97
C GLN A 358 36.28 -12.41 2.97
N ASP A 359 35.89 -11.96 1.76
CA ASP A 359 36.75 -11.23 0.83
C ASP A 359 36.34 -9.76 0.74
N ILE A 360 36.88 -8.95 1.66
CA ILE A 360 36.79 -7.47 1.73
C ILE A 360 37.18 -6.72 0.43
N THR A 361 37.52 -7.41 -0.66
CA THR A 361 37.72 -6.80 -1.99
C THR A 361 36.53 -6.94 -2.94
N ILE A 362 35.47 -7.63 -2.52
CA ILE A 362 34.20 -7.78 -3.25
C ILE A 362 32.95 -7.33 -2.48
N VAL A 363 33.07 -6.96 -1.19
CA VAL A 363 31.96 -6.36 -0.40
C VAL A 363 31.22 -5.26 -1.17
N GLU A 364 29.89 -5.35 -1.17
CA GLU A 364 28.99 -4.35 -1.75
C GLU A 364 27.65 -4.30 -0.98
N GLY A 365 26.55 -3.94 -1.64
CA GLY A 365 25.20 -4.07 -1.09
C GLY A 365 24.98 -3.54 0.33
N ASP A 366 24.26 -4.35 1.11
CA ASP A 366 23.76 -4.01 2.43
C ASP A 366 24.85 -4.09 3.50
N TYR A 367 25.87 -4.93 3.31
CA TYR A 367 27.10 -4.88 4.12
C TYR A 367 27.70 -3.48 4.21
N LEU A 368 27.70 -2.67 3.14
CA LEU A 368 28.23 -1.30 3.20
C LEU A 368 27.31 -0.30 3.92
N ALA A 369 26.03 -0.64 4.06
CA ALA A 369 24.99 0.16 4.72
C ALA A 369 24.77 -0.25 6.19
N ALA A 370 25.06 -1.50 6.55
CA ALA A 370 25.04 -2.04 7.90
C ALA A 370 26.07 -1.38 8.83
N ASP A 371 25.83 -1.52 10.13
CA ASP A 371 26.64 -1.08 11.26
C ASP A 371 26.81 -2.31 12.17
N CYS A 372 27.87 -3.10 11.94
CA CYS A 372 27.95 -4.45 12.48
C CYS A 372 28.44 -4.56 13.94
N ASP A 373 29.15 -3.54 14.44
CA ASP A 373 29.48 -3.46 15.86
C ASP A 373 28.57 -2.52 16.66
N GLY A 374 27.73 -1.75 15.96
CA GLY A 374 26.65 -0.96 16.51
C GLY A 374 27.14 0.37 17.08
N ASP A 375 28.15 0.99 16.49
CA ASP A 375 28.74 2.26 16.92
C ASP A 375 28.09 3.50 16.31
N GLY A 376 27.12 3.35 15.40
CA GLY A 376 26.46 4.44 14.69
C GLY A 376 27.19 4.92 13.42
N ILE A 377 28.15 4.16 12.91
CA ILE A 377 28.83 4.33 11.62
C ILE A 377 28.49 3.11 10.75
N THR A 378 28.29 3.32 9.45
CA THR A 378 28.15 2.17 8.54
C THR A 378 29.51 1.62 8.11
N ASN A 379 29.62 0.31 7.93
CA ASN A 379 30.86 -0.37 7.52
C ASN A 379 31.50 0.27 6.27
N GLY A 380 30.67 0.76 5.33
CA GLY A 380 31.14 1.46 4.12
C GLY A 380 31.79 2.83 4.37
N ASN A 381 31.37 3.54 5.41
CA ASN A 381 32.03 4.78 5.86
C ASN A 381 33.35 4.47 6.56
N GLU A 382 33.39 3.42 7.37
CA GLU A 382 34.59 2.98 8.08
C GLU A 382 35.71 2.49 7.17
N ILE A 383 35.36 1.69 6.15
CA ILE A 383 36.31 1.30 5.10
C ILE A 383 36.88 2.54 4.38
N ALA A 384 36.16 3.66 4.34
CA ALA A 384 36.60 4.91 3.74
C ALA A 384 37.47 5.78 4.66
N THR A 385 37.22 5.80 5.98
CA THR A 385 38.04 6.48 7.01
C THR A 385 39.29 5.66 7.36
N GLY A 386 39.19 4.33 7.27
CA GLY A 386 40.23 3.35 7.59
C GLY A 386 40.11 2.74 8.99
N THR A 387 38.92 2.69 9.55
CA THR A 387 38.55 1.99 10.80
C THR A 387 38.16 0.53 10.54
N ASP A 388 37.79 -0.24 11.57
CA ASP A 388 37.53 -1.69 11.50
C ASP A 388 36.05 -1.98 11.83
N PRO A 389 35.19 -2.37 10.86
CA PRO A 389 33.73 -2.52 11.03
C PRO A 389 33.21 -3.62 11.97
N ASN A 390 34.06 -4.06 12.89
CA ASN A 390 33.80 -5.11 13.87
C ASN A 390 34.46 -4.76 15.24
N ASP A 391 35.01 -3.56 15.41
CA ASP A 391 35.61 -3.06 16.64
C ASP A 391 34.92 -1.74 17.09
N PRO A 392 33.90 -1.82 17.97
CA PRO A 392 33.01 -0.69 18.32
C PRO A 392 33.68 0.48 19.04
N CYS A 393 35.00 0.42 19.22
CA CYS A 393 35.84 1.45 19.81
C CYS A 393 36.89 2.03 18.83
N GLU A 394 37.00 1.53 17.59
CA GLU A 394 37.87 2.09 16.55
C GLU A 394 37.01 2.87 15.53
N TYR A 395 36.58 4.09 15.85
CA TYR A 395 35.65 4.85 14.96
C TYR A 395 35.98 6.34 14.76
N ASP A 396 35.42 6.95 13.71
CA ASP A 396 35.54 8.41 13.47
C ASP A 396 34.34 9.16 14.05
N ALA A 397 34.49 9.59 15.31
CA ALA A 397 33.48 10.36 16.05
C ALA A 397 32.99 11.66 15.35
N SER A 398 33.65 12.12 14.27
CA SER A 398 33.18 13.28 13.48
C SER A 398 32.06 12.97 12.49
N ILE A 399 31.76 11.69 12.24
CA ILE A 399 30.70 11.22 11.34
C ILE A 399 29.70 10.25 12.01
N GLN A 400 29.82 10.02 13.32
CA GLN A 400 28.95 9.14 14.10
C GLN A 400 27.50 9.65 14.17
N ASP A 401 26.52 8.79 13.88
CA ASP A 401 25.12 9.04 14.22
C ASP A 401 24.79 8.47 15.60
N ILE A 402 24.89 9.35 16.60
CA ILE A 402 24.58 9.07 18.00
C ILE A 402 23.13 8.59 18.25
N THR A 403 22.23 8.72 17.27
CA THR A 403 20.85 8.21 17.36
C THR A 403 20.69 6.78 16.86
N MET A 404 21.69 6.25 16.15
CA MET A 404 21.71 4.89 15.58
C MET A 404 22.49 3.89 16.43
N VAL A 405 23.31 4.36 17.38
CA VAL A 405 24.17 3.49 18.21
C VAL A 405 23.41 2.41 18.98
N SER A 406 24.02 1.23 19.08
CA SER A 406 23.44 0.07 19.72
C SER A 406 23.42 0.17 21.26
N THR A 407 22.52 -0.59 21.89
CA THR A 407 22.50 -0.72 23.35
C THR A 407 23.69 -1.49 23.92
N LEU A 408 24.43 -2.22 23.07
CA LEU A 408 25.68 -2.87 23.44
C LEU A 408 26.80 -1.84 23.52
N TRP A 409 26.94 -1.03 22.48
CA TRP A 409 27.90 0.07 22.39
C TRP A 409 27.73 1.09 23.54
N LEU A 410 26.50 1.49 23.84
CA LEU A 410 26.18 2.38 24.97
C LEU A 410 26.63 1.84 26.35
N ALA A 411 26.88 0.53 26.46
CA ALA A 411 27.31 -0.15 27.68
C ALA A 411 28.80 -0.54 27.68
N LEU A 412 29.54 -0.23 26.61
CA LEU A 412 31.00 -0.32 26.56
C LEU A 412 31.65 0.87 27.29
N ASP A 413 32.98 0.77 27.43
CA ASP A 413 33.93 1.68 28.07
C ASP A 413 35.14 1.64 27.11
N CYS A 414 35.13 2.52 26.11
CA CYS A 414 36.01 2.40 24.93
C CYS A 414 37.40 3.00 25.13
N ASP A 415 37.51 4.08 25.92
CA ASP A 415 38.77 4.71 26.28
C ASP A 415 39.43 4.09 27.53
N GLY A 416 38.68 3.27 28.27
CA GLY A 416 39.13 2.55 29.44
C GLY A 416 39.20 3.37 30.73
N ASP A 417 38.51 4.51 30.81
CA ASP A 417 38.48 5.40 31.98
C ASP A 417 37.59 4.87 33.12
N GLY A 418 36.70 3.91 32.85
CA GLY A 418 35.76 3.33 33.81
C GLY A 418 34.39 4.02 33.92
N VAL A 419 34.08 4.94 33.02
CA VAL A 419 32.74 5.39 32.65
C VAL A 419 32.29 4.55 31.43
N SER A 420 31.00 4.59 31.10
CA SER A 420 30.48 3.93 29.89
C SER A 420 30.15 4.96 28.82
N ASN A 421 30.32 4.64 27.54
CA ASN A 421 30.03 5.51 26.40
C ASN A 421 28.67 6.24 26.53
N GLY A 422 27.62 5.50 26.91
CA GLY A 422 26.27 6.06 27.09
C GLY A 422 26.07 6.96 28.32
N THR A 423 27.00 6.98 29.27
CA THR A 423 27.01 7.91 30.41
C THR A 423 27.69 9.22 30.00
N GLU A 424 28.83 9.13 29.32
CA GLU A 424 29.63 10.26 28.81
C GLU A 424 28.83 11.10 27.80
N ILE A 425 28.09 10.47 26.90
CA ILE A 425 27.13 11.16 26.02
C ILE A 425 26.10 11.99 26.80
N ASN A 426 25.67 11.50 27.97
CA ASN A 426 24.61 12.13 28.75
C ASN A 426 25.09 13.31 29.61
N ASP A 427 26.37 13.34 29.99
CA ASP A 427 26.98 14.43 30.76
C ASP A 427 27.88 15.37 29.93
N GLY A 428 28.31 14.92 28.75
CA GLY A 428 28.95 15.71 27.69
C GLY A 428 30.44 15.45 27.52
N THR A 429 30.97 14.33 28.02
CA THR A 429 32.38 13.91 27.85
C THR A 429 32.54 12.94 26.65
N ASN A 430 33.75 12.44 26.40
CA ASN A 430 34.14 11.84 25.11
C ASN A 430 34.59 10.36 25.22
N PRO A 431 33.79 9.38 24.73
CA PRO A 431 34.06 7.93 24.84
C PRO A 431 35.35 7.39 24.22
N LEU A 432 36.19 8.23 23.62
CA LEU A 432 37.49 7.89 23.03
C LEU A 432 38.66 8.67 23.64
N ASP A 433 38.45 9.51 24.65
CA ASP A 433 39.51 10.30 25.30
C ASP A 433 39.54 10.03 26.80
N THR A 434 40.46 9.15 27.20
CA THR A 434 40.71 8.64 28.56
C THR A 434 40.91 9.73 29.65
N CYS A 435 40.96 11.00 29.26
CA CYS A 435 41.10 12.16 30.13
C CYS A 435 39.88 13.10 30.16
N ASP A 436 38.82 12.82 29.41
CA ASP A 436 37.57 13.58 29.36
C ASP A 436 36.45 12.78 30.03
N TYR A 437 36.31 12.95 31.35
CA TYR A 437 35.31 12.24 32.16
C TYR A 437 34.89 13.06 33.39
N LEU A 438 33.73 12.72 33.98
CA LEU A 438 33.30 13.27 35.26
C LEU A 438 33.62 12.31 36.43
N GLU A 439 34.41 12.78 37.40
CA GLU A 439 34.78 12.04 38.63
C GLU A 439 33.58 11.38 39.35
N GLU A 440 32.41 12.01 39.33
CA GLU A 440 31.21 11.49 40.00
C GLU A 440 30.59 10.25 39.34
N ASN A 441 30.91 9.99 38.07
CA ASN A 441 30.37 8.91 37.26
C ASN A 441 31.35 7.74 37.07
N GLN A 442 32.66 7.97 37.26
CA GLN A 442 33.71 6.97 37.12
C GLN A 442 33.63 5.81 38.15
N ASP A 443 33.75 4.55 37.69
CA ASP A 443 34.06 3.40 38.56
C ASP A 443 35.55 3.05 38.52
N ILE A 444 36.31 3.65 39.45
CA ILE A 444 37.74 3.40 39.70
C ILE A 444 38.12 1.91 39.90
N THR A 445 37.16 0.98 39.96
CA THR A 445 37.41 -0.46 40.09
C THR A 445 37.43 -1.24 38.77
N ILE A 446 37.04 -0.61 37.64
CA ILE A 446 37.04 -1.23 36.31
C ILE A 446 38.01 -0.59 35.30
N VAL A 447 38.55 0.59 35.60
CA VAL A 447 39.53 1.33 34.78
C VAL A 447 40.69 0.46 34.26
N THR A 448 41.16 0.79 33.08
CA THR A 448 42.18 0.01 32.34
C THR A 448 43.62 0.41 32.69
N ASP A 449 44.59 -0.34 32.14
CA ASP A 449 46.01 0.07 32.20
C ASP A 449 46.26 1.35 31.37
N GLU A 450 45.41 1.69 30.39
CA GLU A 450 45.49 2.91 29.56
C GLU A 450 45.33 4.16 30.44
N TRP A 451 44.22 4.24 31.20
CA TRP A 451 43.93 5.32 32.15
C TRP A 451 44.97 5.42 33.28
N ASN A 452 45.47 4.29 33.79
CA ASN A 452 46.44 4.30 34.89
C ASN A 452 47.82 4.86 34.49
N ASP A 453 48.21 4.72 33.22
CA ASP A 453 49.48 5.22 32.66
C ASP A 453 49.33 6.64 32.05
N ALA A 454 48.11 7.20 31.97
CA ALA A 454 47.82 8.58 31.55
C ALA A 454 48.21 9.63 32.62
N ASP A 455 48.29 10.89 32.20
CA ASP A 455 48.71 12.11 32.93
C ASP A 455 47.79 13.21 32.41
N CYS A 456 46.56 13.26 32.94
CA CYS A 456 45.42 13.93 32.29
C CYS A 456 45.38 15.44 32.49
N ASP A 457 45.89 15.92 33.62
CA ASP A 457 46.06 17.36 33.92
C ASP A 457 47.42 17.91 33.45
N GLY A 458 48.32 17.03 32.97
CA GLY A 458 49.64 17.37 32.48
C GLY A 458 50.62 17.85 33.57
N ASP A 459 50.36 17.62 34.85
CA ASP A 459 51.25 18.04 35.94
C ASP A 459 52.58 17.24 35.94
N GLY A 460 52.64 16.10 35.25
CA GLY A 460 53.80 15.22 35.22
C GLY A 460 53.77 14.07 36.24
N VAL A 461 52.61 13.78 36.82
CA VAL A 461 52.25 12.59 37.60
C VAL A 461 51.17 11.82 36.82
N THR A 462 51.13 10.50 36.98
CA THR A 462 50.11 9.69 36.29
C THR A 462 48.88 9.45 37.18
N ASN A 463 47.69 9.34 36.59
CA ASN A 463 46.41 9.14 37.31
C ASN A 463 46.50 7.99 38.34
N GLY A 464 47.15 6.88 37.96
CA GLY A 464 47.37 5.71 38.83
C GLY A 464 48.33 5.96 40.00
N GLN A 465 49.23 6.94 39.91
CA GLN A 465 50.09 7.39 41.00
C GLN A 465 49.37 8.39 41.90
N GLU A 466 48.54 9.27 41.35
CA GLU A 466 47.73 10.23 42.10
C GLU A 466 46.66 9.54 42.95
N THR A 467 46.01 8.52 42.38
CA THR A 467 45.12 7.59 43.11
C THR A 467 45.81 6.96 44.35
N ILE A 468 47.14 6.83 44.35
CA ILE A 468 47.93 6.32 45.49
C ILE A 468 48.22 7.41 46.52
N ASP A 469 48.47 8.64 46.07
CA ASP A 469 48.86 9.77 46.93
C ASP A 469 47.64 10.50 47.53
N GLY A 470 46.49 10.42 46.85
CA GLY A 470 45.21 11.03 47.22
C GLY A 470 45.04 12.45 46.68
N THR A 471 45.54 12.68 45.47
CA THR A 471 45.43 13.87 44.64
C THR A 471 44.40 13.66 43.52
N ASP A 472 44.04 14.72 42.79
CA ASP A 472 42.96 14.77 41.79
C ASP A 472 43.55 14.74 40.35
N PRO A 473 43.36 13.64 39.57
CA PRO A 473 43.96 13.48 38.24
C PRO A 473 43.50 14.47 37.16
N LEU A 474 42.59 15.40 37.48
CA LEU A 474 42.11 16.45 36.57
C LEU A 474 42.46 17.87 37.08
N ASP A 475 43.08 18.04 38.26
CA ASP A 475 43.50 19.33 38.81
C ASP A 475 45.03 19.47 38.88
N ALA A 476 45.59 20.09 37.83
CA ALA A 476 47.02 20.39 37.66
C ALA A 476 47.68 21.18 38.80
N CYS A 477 46.93 21.61 39.81
CA CYS A 477 47.41 22.31 40.99
C CYS A 477 47.31 21.50 42.30
N ASP A 478 46.70 20.30 42.32
CA ASP A 478 46.64 19.41 43.50
C ASP A 478 47.56 18.19 43.36
N PHE A 479 48.88 18.37 43.45
CA PHE A 479 49.86 17.26 43.28
C PHE A 479 50.92 17.16 44.41
N ASP A 480 51.56 15.99 44.56
CA ASP A 480 52.74 15.84 45.44
C ASP A 480 54.05 16.14 44.68
N LEU A 481 54.63 17.31 44.96
CA LEU A 481 55.94 17.78 44.50
C LEU A 481 57.11 16.78 44.68
N ASP A 482 57.03 15.77 45.56
CA ASP A 482 58.06 14.72 45.67
C ASP A 482 57.95 13.66 44.54
N ASN A 483 56.82 13.59 43.80
CA ASN A 483 56.51 12.61 42.74
C ASN A 483 56.44 13.20 41.32
N GLN A 484 56.21 14.51 41.15
CA GLN A 484 56.16 15.21 39.86
C GLN A 484 57.42 14.99 38.98
N ASP A 485 57.27 14.57 37.72
CA ASP A 485 58.35 14.56 36.73
C ASP A 485 58.31 15.81 35.83
N ILE A 486 59.03 16.85 36.28
CA ILE A 486 59.28 18.12 35.57
C ILE A 486 59.90 17.99 34.15
N THR A 487 60.09 16.78 33.62
CA THR A 487 60.53 16.54 32.23
C THR A 487 59.43 16.10 31.28
N ILE A 488 58.20 15.90 31.77
CA ILE A 488 57.02 15.51 30.98
C ILE A 488 55.82 16.46 31.08
N LEU A 489 55.91 17.54 31.87
CA LEU A 489 54.87 18.59 32.01
C LEU A 489 54.13 18.93 30.69
N GLY A 490 52.81 18.83 30.72
CA GLY A 490 51.88 19.10 29.63
C GLY A 490 51.39 20.55 29.57
N ASP A 491 50.63 20.86 28.52
CA ASP A 491 50.16 22.22 28.27
C ASP A 491 49.04 22.65 29.25
N ILE A 492 48.30 21.73 29.87
CA ILE A 492 47.28 22.07 30.88
C ILE A 492 47.96 22.66 32.12
N TYR A 493 48.85 21.91 32.79
CA TYR A 493 49.72 22.44 33.85
C TYR A 493 50.45 23.74 33.48
N LEU A 494 51.02 23.85 32.28
CA LEU A 494 51.75 25.05 31.87
C LEU A 494 50.85 26.28 31.65
N ASN A 495 49.54 26.08 31.40
CA ASN A 495 48.56 27.15 31.26
C ASN A 495 47.75 27.44 32.54
N ALA A 496 47.77 26.53 33.52
CA ALA A 496 47.21 26.75 34.86
C ALA A 496 47.95 27.86 35.62
N ASP A 497 47.26 28.45 36.59
CA ASP A 497 47.73 29.52 37.49
C ASP A 497 47.45 29.04 38.92
N CYS A 498 48.42 28.35 39.53
CA CYS A 498 48.18 27.56 40.74
C CYS A 498 48.17 28.35 42.05
N ASP A 499 48.75 29.56 42.09
CA ASP A 499 48.58 30.47 43.23
C ASP A 499 47.54 31.57 43.00
N GLY A 500 47.06 31.71 41.76
CA GLY A 500 45.94 32.54 41.38
C GLY A 500 46.31 34.01 41.22
N ASP A 501 47.54 34.31 40.80
CA ASP A 501 48.06 35.65 40.57
C ASP A 501 47.88 36.19 39.15
N GLY A 502 47.30 35.40 38.25
CA GLY A 502 47.04 35.77 36.86
C GLY A 502 48.21 35.56 35.91
N VAL A 503 49.35 35.02 36.37
CA VAL A 503 50.41 34.49 35.50
C VAL A 503 50.34 32.96 35.52
N ASN A 504 50.46 32.31 34.36
CA ASN A 504 50.46 30.85 34.30
C ASN A 504 51.83 30.23 34.60
N ASN A 505 51.81 29.01 35.14
CA ASN A 505 52.97 28.25 35.58
C ASN A 505 54.07 28.18 34.51
N GLY A 506 53.69 28.06 33.23
CA GLY A 506 54.63 27.99 32.10
C GLY A 506 55.36 29.30 31.81
N ASN A 507 54.67 30.43 31.94
CA ASN A 507 55.28 31.77 31.88
C ASN A 507 56.23 31.98 33.06
N GLU A 508 55.83 31.58 34.25
CA GLU A 508 56.62 31.70 35.47
C GLU A 508 57.91 30.87 35.45
N ILE A 509 57.84 29.62 35.02
CA ILE A 509 59.01 28.79 34.77
C ILE A 509 59.96 29.45 33.75
N ALA A 510 59.42 30.24 32.81
CA ALA A 510 60.20 30.94 31.79
C ALA A 510 60.83 32.28 32.28
N THR A 511 60.13 33.05 33.12
CA THR A 511 60.64 34.26 33.78
C THR A 511 61.58 33.94 34.95
N GLY A 512 61.37 32.78 35.58
CA GLY A 512 62.11 32.26 36.73
C GLY A 512 61.48 32.59 38.08
N THR A 513 60.16 32.80 38.11
CA THR A 513 59.34 32.92 39.32
C THR A 513 58.91 31.52 39.82
N ASP A 514 58.12 31.45 40.91
CA ASP A 514 57.74 30.21 41.60
C ASP A 514 56.22 30.04 41.51
N PRO A 515 55.68 29.06 40.75
CA PRO A 515 54.23 28.90 40.48
C PRO A 515 53.30 28.55 41.66
N ASN A 516 53.74 28.91 42.87
CA ASN A 516 53.09 28.66 44.15
C ASN A 516 53.33 29.83 45.14
N ASP A 517 53.90 30.97 44.71
CA ASP A 517 54.16 32.17 45.53
C ASP A 517 53.54 33.45 44.91
N PRO A 518 52.27 33.79 45.26
CA PRO A 518 51.40 34.74 44.55
C PRO A 518 51.82 36.23 44.61
N CYS A 519 53.02 36.53 45.12
CA CYS A 519 53.62 37.87 45.08
C CYS A 519 54.99 37.89 44.36
N GLU A 520 55.45 36.77 43.77
CA GLU A 520 56.67 36.71 42.96
C GLU A 520 56.29 36.52 41.49
N TYR A 521 55.77 37.54 40.80
CA TYR A 521 55.33 37.44 39.39
C TYR A 521 55.84 38.54 38.48
N ASP A 522 55.72 38.35 37.15
CA ASP A 522 56.03 39.37 36.15
C ASP A 522 54.74 40.10 35.73
N ALA A 523 54.51 41.28 36.33
CA ALA A 523 53.35 42.12 36.05
C ALA A 523 53.17 42.50 34.57
N SER A 524 54.19 42.36 33.72
CA SER A 524 54.06 42.63 32.28
C SER A 524 53.33 41.54 31.50
N ILE A 525 53.04 40.39 32.13
CA ILE A 525 52.33 39.25 31.56
C ILE A 525 51.18 38.72 32.46
N GLN A 526 50.83 39.47 33.51
CA GLN A 526 49.70 39.18 34.40
C GLN A 526 48.34 39.45 33.71
N ASP A 527 47.44 38.47 33.73
CA ASP A 527 46.04 38.67 33.36
C ASP A 527 45.21 39.08 34.59
N VAL A 528 44.98 40.40 34.71
CA VAL A 528 44.18 40.99 35.78
C VAL A 528 42.69 40.57 35.79
N THR A 529 42.22 39.81 34.80
CA THR A 529 40.88 39.23 34.77
C THR A 529 40.80 37.82 35.37
N MET A 530 41.93 37.13 35.49
CA MET A 530 42.03 35.74 35.99
C MET A 530 42.33 35.63 37.50
N LEU A 531 42.56 36.77 38.15
CA LEU A 531 43.00 36.86 39.54
C LEU A 531 42.08 36.19 40.55
N SER A 532 42.66 35.35 41.42
CA SER A 532 41.90 34.64 42.44
C SER A 532 41.41 35.57 43.56
N THR A 533 40.27 35.20 44.18
CA THR A 533 39.76 35.92 45.36
C THR A 533 40.68 35.84 46.59
N LEU A 534 41.66 34.93 46.58
CA LEU A 534 42.71 34.84 47.60
C LEU A 534 43.79 35.88 47.34
N TRP A 535 44.25 35.98 46.09
CA TRP A 535 45.22 36.97 45.62
C TRP A 535 44.73 38.40 45.80
N LEU A 536 43.48 38.69 45.42
CA LEU A 536 42.83 40.00 45.57
C LEU A 536 42.76 40.50 47.03
N ALA A 537 43.02 39.64 48.02
CA ALA A 537 43.05 39.96 49.44
C ALA A 537 44.46 40.06 50.05
N LEU A 538 45.52 39.91 49.23
CA LEU A 538 46.92 40.16 49.61
C LEU A 538 47.24 41.67 49.54
N ASP A 539 48.46 42.00 49.95
CA ASP A 539 49.09 43.34 50.01
C ASP A 539 50.57 43.05 49.67
N CYS A 540 50.87 42.98 48.37
CA CYS A 540 52.17 42.46 47.88
C CYS A 540 53.29 43.51 47.94
N ASP A 541 53.00 44.79 47.75
CA ASP A 541 53.98 45.88 47.74
C ASP A 541 54.16 46.57 49.11
N GLY A 542 53.18 46.41 50.02
CA GLY A 542 53.22 46.98 51.35
C GLY A 542 52.80 48.44 51.44
N ASP A 543 52.02 48.98 50.51
CA ASP A 543 51.37 50.28 50.63
C ASP A 543 50.19 50.26 51.64
N GLY A 544 49.68 49.09 52.00
CA GLY A 544 48.60 48.93 52.98
C GLY A 544 47.18 49.17 52.44
N VAL A 545 47.03 49.24 51.12
CA VAL A 545 45.85 48.79 50.38
C VAL A 545 46.00 47.26 50.15
N SER A 546 45.02 46.63 49.51
CA SER A 546 45.08 45.23 49.12
C SER A 546 45.03 45.15 47.60
N ASN A 547 45.70 44.17 46.99
CA ASN A 547 45.84 44.06 45.53
C ASN A 547 44.51 44.24 44.77
N GLY A 548 43.42 43.65 45.27
CA GLY A 548 42.10 43.74 44.65
C GLY A 548 41.35 45.05 44.91
N THR A 549 41.75 45.85 45.89
CA THR A 549 41.28 47.23 46.06
C THR A 549 42.01 48.16 45.09
N GLU A 550 43.33 48.00 44.94
CA GLU A 550 44.14 48.74 43.97
C GLU A 550 43.64 48.53 42.54
N ILE A 551 43.45 47.29 42.10
CA ILE A 551 42.89 47.01 40.76
C ILE A 551 41.48 47.60 40.57
N ASN A 552 40.65 47.62 41.64
CA ASN A 552 39.30 48.19 41.57
C ASN A 552 39.30 49.72 41.46
N ASP A 553 40.35 50.40 41.93
CA ASP A 553 40.49 51.85 41.84
C ASP A 553 41.49 52.34 40.77
N GLY A 554 42.14 51.39 40.08
CA GLY A 554 42.95 51.60 38.89
C GLY A 554 44.45 51.72 39.16
N THR A 555 44.89 51.24 40.31
CA THR A 555 46.23 51.40 40.86
C THR A 555 46.97 50.04 40.97
N ASN A 556 48.27 50.02 41.29
CA ASN A 556 49.17 48.91 40.94
C ASN A 556 49.70 48.12 42.16
N PRO A 557 49.27 46.84 42.36
CA PRO A 557 49.64 45.96 43.48
C PRO A 557 51.13 45.61 43.69
N LEU A 558 52.02 46.13 42.85
CA LEU A 558 53.48 46.00 42.97
C LEU A 558 54.23 47.34 42.96
N ASP A 559 53.54 48.48 42.82
CA ASP A 559 54.15 49.81 42.82
C ASP A 559 53.62 50.68 43.96
N THR A 560 54.47 50.85 44.97
CA THR A 560 54.18 51.52 46.25
C THR A 560 54.00 53.03 46.18
N CYS A 561 53.75 53.54 44.98
CA CYS A 561 53.29 54.90 44.72
C CYS A 561 51.91 54.99 44.06
N ASP A 562 51.33 53.89 43.62
CA ASP A 562 50.09 53.85 42.87
C ASP A 562 48.99 53.30 43.78
N TYR A 563 48.17 54.18 44.37
CA TYR A 563 47.08 53.83 45.29
C TYR A 563 46.09 55.00 45.42
N LEU A 564 44.82 54.77 45.82
CA LEU A 564 43.95 55.88 46.23
C LEU A 564 44.07 56.23 47.71
N GLU A 565 44.26 57.52 48.01
CA GLU A 565 44.35 58.05 49.39
C GLU A 565 43.15 57.66 50.28
N GLU A 566 41.94 57.54 49.72
CA GLU A 566 40.76 57.13 50.49
C GLU A 566 40.76 55.67 50.95
N ASN A 567 41.54 54.81 50.31
CA ASN A 567 41.51 53.36 50.50
C ASN A 567 42.68 52.84 51.35
N GLN A 568 43.79 53.58 51.45
CA GLN A 568 44.99 53.19 52.20
C GLN A 568 44.80 53.05 53.72
N ASP A 569 45.19 51.92 54.31
CA ASP A 569 45.38 51.77 55.76
C ASP A 569 46.84 52.02 56.17
N ILE A 570 47.14 53.29 56.43
CA ILE A 570 48.39 53.83 57.01
C ILE A 570 48.84 53.15 58.34
N THR A 571 48.10 52.18 58.88
CA THR A 571 48.53 51.37 60.03
C THR A 571 49.17 50.03 59.68
N ILE A 572 49.10 49.61 58.41
CA ILE A 572 49.75 48.39 57.89
C ILE A 572 50.87 48.63 56.86
N VAL A 573 50.98 49.84 56.28
CA VAL A 573 52.13 50.29 55.44
C VAL A 573 53.50 49.78 55.90
N THR A 574 54.35 49.43 54.95
CA THR A 574 55.70 48.93 55.17
C THR A 574 56.76 50.04 55.15
N ASP A 575 58.04 49.66 55.32
CA ASP A 575 59.17 50.58 55.17
C ASP A 575 59.41 50.99 53.67
N GLU A 576 58.74 50.35 52.69
CA GLU A 576 58.85 50.64 51.25
C GLU A 576 58.16 51.98 50.93
N TRP A 577 56.83 52.03 51.10
CA TRP A 577 55.94 53.20 50.88
C TRP A 577 56.48 54.49 51.51
N ASN A 578 57.01 54.39 52.73
CA ASN A 578 57.50 55.54 53.51
C ASN A 578 58.67 56.31 52.84
N ASN A 579 59.27 55.78 51.77
CA ASN A 579 60.42 56.36 51.07
C ASN A 579 60.17 56.72 49.58
N ALA A 580 58.97 56.51 49.02
CA ALA A 580 58.62 56.80 47.63
C ALA A 580 58.19 58.28 47.39
N ASP A 581 57.87 58.66 46.14
CA ASP A 581 57.65 60.05 45.63
C ASP A 581 56.69 59.99 44.40
N CYS A 582 55.39 60.30 44.56
CA CYS A 582 54.34 59.75 43.68
C CYS A 582 53.72 60.67 42.62
N ASP A 583 53.60 61.98 42.86
CA ASP A 583 53.06 62.93 41.87
C ASP A 583 54.12 63.41 40.84
N GLY A 584 55.36 62.99 41.04
CA GLY A 584 56.50 63.38 40.22
C GLY A 584 56.97 64.82 40.42
N ASP A 585 56.50 65.55 41.45
CA ASP A 585 56.94 66.92 41.77
C ASP A 585 58.33 66.97 42.42
N GLY A 586 58.70 65.90 43.15
CA GLY A 586 60.03 65.64 43.71
C GLY A 586 60.19 65.82 45.23
N GLU A 587 59.13 65.65 46.02
CA GLU A 587 59.17 65.53 47.49
C GLU A 587 58.56 64.19 47.97
N PRO A 588 59.30 63.34 48.72
CA PRO A 588 58.83 61.98 49.03
C PRO A 588 57.68 61.91 50.05
N ASN A 589 56.81 60.91 49.91
CA ASN A 589 55.50 60.68 50.59
C ASN A 589 55.48 60.97 52.09
N SER A 590 56.54 60.63 52.83
CA SER A 590 56.64 60.92 54.27
C SER A 590 56.84 62.42 54.60
N SER A 591 56.87 63.28 53.58
CA SER A 591 57.10 64.74 53.61
C SER A 591 56.04 65.56 52.87
N ASP A 592 55.43 64.99 51.83
CA ASP A 592 54.51 65.66 50.92
C ASP A 592 53.10 65.96 51.54
N THR A 593 52.27 66.70 50.82
CA THR A 593 50.96 67.20 51.23
C THR A 593 49.79 66.84 50.30
N ASP A 594 50.03 66.39 49.06
CA ASP A 594 48.96 65.97 48.12
C ASP A 594 49.55 65.04 47.01
N PRO A 595 49.91 63.78 47.32
CA PRO A 595 50.77 62.91 46.49
C PRO A 595 50.27 62.50 45.09
N PHE A 596 49.25 63.13 44.53
CA PHE A 596 48.63 62.76 43.25
C PHE A 596 48.18 63.92 42.32
N ASP A 597 48.21 65.20 42.71
CA ASP A 597 47.74 66.31 41.84
C ASP A 597 48.92 67.13 41.25
N PRO A 598 49.30 66.90 39.97
CA PRO A 598 50.45 67.55 39.34
C PRO A 598 50.20 69.03 38.99
N CYS A 599 48.96 69.52 39.13
CA CYS A 599 48.59 70.93 39.01
C CYS A 599 48.45 71.61 40.39
N ALA A 600 48.48 70.85 41.48
CA ALA A 600 48.70 71.30 42.84
C ALA A 600 50.15 71.01 43.28
N GLY A 601 50.42 70.98 44.60
CA GLY A 601 51.78 70.85 45.15
C GLY A 601 52.69 72.06 44.87
N ASP A 602 53.10 72.21 43.62
CA ASP A 602 54.17 73.09 43.16
C ASP A 602 53.84 74.59 43.33
N THR A 603 54.63 75.24 44.18
CA THR A 603 54.61 76.71 44.34
C THR A 603 55.71 77.43 43.56
N ASP A 604 56.48 76.72 42.74
CA ASP A 604 57.56 77.21 41.88
C ASP A 604 57.35 76.82 40.40
N ILE A 605 56.26 77.35 39.83
CA ILE A 605 55.83 77.56 38.40
C ILE A 605 56.93 77.96 37.38
N VAL A 606 58.12 77.37 37.50
CA VAL A 606 59.40 77.72 36.89
C VAL A 606 60.30 76.46 36.83
N THR A 607 60.11 75.48 37.71
CA THR A 607 60.74 74.16 37.65
C THR A 607 59.80 73.15 37.02
N ILE A 608 60.06 72.82 35.76
CA ILE A 608 59.66 71.52 35.19
C ILE A 608 60.29 70.44 36.11
N PRO A 609 59.54 69.42 36.55
CA PRO A 609 60.09 68.36 37.42
C PRO A 609 61.27 67.63 36.76
N ASP A 610 62.05 66.84 37.53
CA ASP A 610 63.19 66.14 36.93
C ASP A 610 62.67 65.06 35.96
N PRO A 611 62.94 65.13 34.64
CA PRO A 611 62.45 64.15 33.67
C PRO A 611 63.24 62.82 33.72
N THR A 612 63.77 62.50 34.90
CA THR A 612 64.31 61.18 35.28
C THR A 612 63.64 60.62 36.53
N ASP A 613 62.64 61.32 37.07
CA ASP A 613 61.63 60.79 37.96
C ASP A 613 60.69 59.82 37.20
N PRO A 614 60.22 58.71 37.81
CA PRO A 614 59.24 57.82 37.19
C PRO A 614 57.89 58.50 36.85
N ASN A 615 57.45 59.49 37.63
CA ASN A 615 56.04 59.94 37.64
C ASN A 615 55.78 61.25 36.87
N TYR A 616 56.72 61.67 36.01
CA TYR A 616 56.70 62.96 35.29
C TYR A 616 55.49 63.18 34.34
N ASP A 617 54.91 62.13 33.76
CA ASP A 617 53.95 62.26 32.64
C ASP A 617 52.52 62.66 33.07
N VAL A 618 52.16 62.45 34.34
CA VAL A 618 50.82 62.79 34.91
C VAL A 618 50.49 64.28 34.75
N TRP A 619 51.52 65.14 34.71
CA TRP A 619 51.46 66.60 34.56
C TRP A 619 50.92 67.10 33.20
N ALA A 620 50.73 66.25 32.18
CA ALA A 620 50.67 66.69 30.79
C ALA A 620 49.29 66.96 30.13
N ALA A 621 48.10 66.59 30.65
CA ALA A 621 46.86 66.48 29.82
C ALA A 621 45.54 67.15 30.34
N ALA A 622 45.06 68.30 29.77
CA ALA A 622 43.86 69.09 30.21
C ALA A 622 43.48 70.41 29.42
N ASP A 623 42.22 70.58 28.97
CA ASP A 623 41.62 71.62 28.07
C ASP A 623 41.93 73.14 28.20
N CYS A 624 42.18 73.89 27.11
CA CYS A 624 42.51 75.34 27.20
C CYS A 624 42.11 76.31 26.03
N ASP A 625 41.27 75.91 25.07
CA ASP A 625 41.23 76.46 23.69
C ASP A 625 39.86 77.03 23.22
N GLY A 626 39.35 76.61 22.04
CA GLY A 626 37.93 76.60 21.68
C GLY A 626 37.60 77.04 20.24
N ASP A 627 37.41 76.20 19.20
CA ASP A 627 37.60 74.73 19.01
C ASP A 627 37.18 73.77 20.13
N GLY A 628 38.02 73.23 21.03
CA GLY A 628 37.55 72.60 22.29
C GLY A 628 38.27 71.34 22.87
N GLU A 629 39.61 71.23 22.90
CA GLU A 629 40.44 70.03 23.24
C GLU A 629 41.58 70.28 24.33
N VAL A 630 42.54 69.33 24.65
CA VAL A 630 43.30 69.10 25.97
C VAL A 630 44.88 69.20 26.21
N ASN A 631 45.42 70.10 27.10
CA ASN A 631 46.82 70.64 27.43
C ASN A 631 48.12 70.04 26.86
N GLY A 632 48.20 68.74 26.63
CA GLY A 632 49.44 68.07 26.16
C GLY A 632 49.48 67.99 24.64
N ASP A 633 48.30 67.68 24.09
CA ASP A 633 48.02 67.46 22.68
C ASP A 633 46.87 68.31 22.11
N ASP A 634 46.02 68.92 22.97
CA ASP A 634 45.14 70.11 22.80
C ASP A 634 45.25 70.79 21.45
N PRO A 635 46.43 71.20 20.93
CA PRO A 635 47.86 71.35 21.36
C PRO A 635 48.43 71.26 22.85
N ASP A 636 49.47 71.91 23.35
CA ASP A 636 50.08 73.18 22.98
C ASP A 636 49.04 74.33 22.81
N PRO A 637 47.84 74.31 23.47
CA PRO A 637 46.79 75.36 23.38
C PRO A 637 45.66 75.52 22.28
N TYR A 638 45.73 75.12 20.98
CA TYR A 638 44.60 75.20 19.98
C TYR A 638 44.90 74.60 18.56
N ASP A 639 44.03 73.72 17.99
CA ASP A 639 43.93 73.37 16.53
C ASP A 639 42.56 72.67 16.18
N PRO A 640 41.86 72.92 15.04
CA PRO A 640 40.44 73.39 15.12
C PRO A 640 39.20 72.54 14.68
N CYS A 641 39.15 71.20 14.75
CA CYS A 641 38.09 70.42 14.04
C CYS A 641 36.88 69.82 14.82
N ILE A 642 37.11 68.95 15.82
CA ILE A 642 36.13 68.37 16.77
C ILE A 642 36.00 69.37 17.95
N GLY A 643 35.18 69.13 18.99
CA GLY A 643 34.95 70.07 20.11
C GLY A 643 34.13 71.35 19.76
N GLY A 644 34.16 71.74 18.48
CA GLY A 644 33.71 73.04 17.94
C GLY A 644 32.21 73.31 18.04
N ASN A 645 31.79 73.96 19.11
CA ASN A 645 30.41 74.39 19.32
C ASN A 645 29.99 75.52 18.35
N ILE A 646 29.04 75.27 17.43
CA ILE A 646 28.50 76.23 16.43
C ILE A 646 28.18 77.62 16.99
N ALA A 647 27.70 77.73 18.24
CA ALA A 647 27.37 79.00 18.88
C ALA A 647 28.58 79.77 19.43
N ASN A 648 29.71 79.07 19.64
CA ASN A 648 31.02 79.63 19.96
C ASN A 648 31.90 79.80 18.71
N VAL A 649 31.65 79.03 17.65
CA VAL A 649 32.20 79.21 16.31
C VAL A 649 31.70 80.53 15.70
N ASN A 650 32.52 81.12 14.83
CA ASN A 650 32.35 82.50 14.38
C ASN A 650 31.95 82.55 12.90
N LEU A 651 30.66 82.74 12.61
CA LEU A 651 30.12 82.81 11.23
C LEU A 651 30.64 83.98 10.37
N LEU A 652 31.29 84.98 10.96
CA LEU A 652 32.03 86.01 10.21
C LEU A 652 33.47 85.59 9.88
N ASP A 653 33.94 84.51 10.49
CA ASP A 653 35.14 83.78 10.13
C ASP A 653 34.74 82.62 9.21
N ASN A 654 34.48 82.98 7.96
CA ASN A 654 34.20 82.08 6.84
C ASN A 654 35.43 81.27 6.38
N ASN A 655 36.33 81.04 7.33
CA ASN A 655 37.65 80.47 7.22
C ASN A 655 38.06 79.70 8.48
N SER A 656 37.21 79.64 9.52
CA SER A 656 37.31 78.60 10.56
C SER A 656 37.13 77.23 9.91
N ASP A 657 37.81 76.20 10.42
CA ASP A 657 37.81 74.88 9.78
C ASP A 657 36.41 74.23 9.78
N TRP A 658 35.49 74.76 10.58
CA TRP A 658 34.06 74.45 10.62
C TRP A 658 33.20 75.09 9.49
N TYR A 659 33.52 76.29 8.98
CA TYR A 659 32.60 77.02 8.07
C TYR A 659 32.56 76.46 6.63
N MET A 660 33.68 75.91 6.17
CA MET A 660 33.86 75.47 4.78
C MET A 660 33.44 74.01 4.54
N ALA A 661 32.78 73.40 5.51
CA ALA A 661 32.20 72.06 5.41
C ALA A 661 30.86 72.07 4.64
N ASP A 662 30.50 70.87 4.22
CA ASP A 662 29.23 70.41 3.64
C ASP A 662 28.90 69.19 4.51
N CYS A 663 27.77 69.22 5.23
CA CYS A 663 27.52 68.34 6.38
C CYS A 663 26.37 67.36 6.22
N ASP A 664 25.44 67.56 5.28
CA ASP A 664 24.37 66.62 4.89
C ASP A 664 24.53 66.07 3.48
N GLY A 665 25.21 66.80 2.59
CA GLY A 665 25.60 66.29 1.26
C GLY A 665 24.52 66.39 0.18
N ASP A 666 23.51 67.26 0.34
CA ASP A 666 22.53 67.60 -0.71
C ASP A 666 23.17 68.22 -1.98
N GLY A 667 24.47 68.54 -1.91
CA GLY A 667 25.27 69.17 -2.96
C GLY A 667 25.45 70.69 -2.79
N VAL A 668 25.09 71.24 -1.63
CA VAL A 668 25.25 72.62 -1.18
C VAL A 668 26.07 72.63 0.12
N THR A 669 26.79 73.72 0.42
CA THR A 669 27.72 73.77 1.59
C THR A 669 27.12 74.56 2.75
N ASN A 670 27.44 74.21 4.00
CA ASN A 670 26.93 74.84 5.24
C ASN A 670 26.88 76.37 5.20
N GLY A 671 27.93 77.00 4.66
CA GLY A 671 28.05 78.45 4.58
C GLY A 671 27.22 79.13 3.47
N ILE A 672 26.65 78.37 2.52
CA ILE A 672 25.78 78.83 1.43
C ILE A 672 24.32 78.64 1.82
N GLU A 673 23.96 77.56 2.48
CA GLU A 673 22.57 77.28 2.84
C GLU A 673 22.08 78.21 3.96
N VAL A 674 22.89 78.38 5.00
CA VAL A 674 22.61 79.34 6.09
C VAL A 674 22.61 80.78 5.56
N ASP A 675 23.49 81.12 4.62
CA ASP A 675 23.69 82.50 4.11
C ASP A 675 23.78 82.56 2.56
N PRO A 676 22.66 82.34 1.83
CA PRO A 676 22.69 82.19 0.36
C PRO A 676 23.06 83.47 -0.40
N ASP A 677 22.86 84.65 0.19
CA ASP A 677 23.29 85.93 -0.40
C ASP A 677 24.61 86.49 0.16
N MET A 678 25.29 85.72 1.03
CA MET A 678 26.63 85.95 1.60
C MET A 678 26.76 87.32 2.29
N ASP A 679 25.78 87.63 3.12
CA ASP A 679 25.55 88.89 3.82
C ASP A 679 26.20 88.92 5.23
N GLY A 680 26.52 87.74 5.78
CA GLY A 680 27.01 87.51 7.14
C GLY A 680 25.89 87.36 8.17
N THR A 681 24.64 87.19 7.73
CA THR A 681 23.48 86.87 8.55
C THR A 681 22.57 85.88 7.82
N ALA A 682 21.92 84.98 8.57
CA ALA A 682 21.17 83.90 7.95
C ALA A 682 19.98 84.40 7.09
N GLY A 683 19.87 83.88 5.86
CA GLY A 683 18.99 84.35 4.80
C GLY A 683 17.56 83.79 4.84
N PRO A 684 16.60 84.37 4.07
CA PRO A 684 15.18 84.02 4.18
C PRO A 684 14.68 82.91 3.24
N ASP A 685 15.43 82.58 2.19
CA ASP A 685 15.15 81.48 1.27
C ASP A 685 16.19 80.33 1.50
N GLY A 686 16.77 80.27 2.71
CA GLY A 686 17.88 79.37 3.04
C GLY A 686 17.41 77.99 3.49
N THR A 687 18.03 76.97 2.88
CA THR A 687 17.95 75.55 3.21
C THR A 687 18.74 75.26 4.50
N ASN A 688 18.69 74.03 5.00
CA ASN A 688 19.28 73.66 6.29
C ASN A 688 20.47 72.69 6.11
N PRO A 689 21.71 73.04 6.54
CA PRO A 689 22.96 72.22 6.42
C PRO A 689 23.01 70.84 7.09
N THR A 690 21.85 70.31 7.45
CA THR A 690 21.67 69.03 8.12
C THR A 690 20.33 68.38 7.70
N ASP A 691 19.77 68.69 6.53
CA ASP A 691 18.45 68.21 6.07
C ASP A 691 18.34 68.16 4.53
N ALA A 692 18.43 66.95 3.99
CA ALA A 692 18.68 66.73 2.58
C ALA A 692 17.47 66.86 1.64
N CYS A 693 16.23 66.88 2.13
CA CYS A 693 15.05 67.00 1.25
C CYS A 693 14.59 68.46 1.02
N ASP A 694 15.02 69.41 1.85
CA ASP A 694 14.71 70.85 1.69
C ASP A 694 15.71 71.55 0.77
N TYR A 695 15.86 71.04 -0.48
CA TYR A 695 16.83 71.56 -1.45
C TYR A 695 16.17 72.11 -2.73
N ASN A 696 16.89 72.97 -3.45
CA ASN A 696 16.47 73.46 -4.77
C ASN A 696 17.32 72.81 -5.86
N VAL A 697 16.69 72.01 -6.74
CA VAL A 697 17.33 71.32 -7.89
C VAL A 697 18.12 72.27 -8.81
N ASP A 698 17.79 73.57 -8.83
CA ASP A 698 18.49 74.61 -9.61
C ASP A 698 19.82 75.10 -8.96
N ASP A 699 20.07 74.87 -7.67
CA ASP A 699 21.21 75.40 -6.89
C ASP A 699 22.30 74.35 -6.54
N VAL A 700 22.01 73.05 -6.68
CA VAL A 700 22.96 71.93 -6.47
C VAL A 700 24.25 72.15 -7.26
N SER A 701 25.40 72.14 -6.57
CA SER A 701 26.68 72.53 -7.17
C SER A 701 27.86 71.59 -6.89
N LEU A 702 27.73 70.73 -5.88
CA LEU A 702 28.56 69.57 -5.61
C LEU A 702 27.78 68.29 -5.98
N PRO A 703 28.44 67.12 -6.13
CA PRO A 703 27.72 65.86 -6.29
C PRO A 703 26.96 65.52 -5.01
N GLN A 704 25.68 65.17 -5.13
CA GLN A 704 24.88 64.66 -4.01
C GLN A 704 25.50 63.38 -3.43
N SER A 705 25.52 63.28 -2.10
CA SER A 705 26.17 62.22 -1.33
C SER A 705 25.65 62.21 0.11
N GLY A 706 26.02 61.21 0.92
CA GLY A 706 25.58 61.20 2.31
C GLY A 706 24.07 61.05 2.42
N ASP A 707 23.44 61.87 3.26
CA ASP A 707 22.09 61.64 3.76
C ASP A 707 21.01 61.84 2.67
N TRP A 708 21.34 62.53 1.56
CA TRP A 708 20.45 62.72 0.40
C TRP A 708 20.09 61.43 -0.34
N LEU A 709 21.05 60.50 -0.46
CA LEU A 709 20.88 59.24 -1.21
C LEU A 709 19.90 58.29 -0.52
N THR A 710 19.66 58.49 0.78
CA THR A 710 18.88 57.60 1.66
C THR A 710 17.52 58.16 2.05
N ALA A 711 17.05 59.22 1.39
CA ALA A 711 15.74 59.82 1.64
C ALA A 711 14.73 59.48 0.53
N ASP A 712 13.46 59.44 0.88
CA ASP A 712 12.29 59.30 0.00
C ASP A 712 11.58 60.68 -0.05
N CYS A 713 11.22 61.14 -1.25
CA CYS A 713 10.67 62.49 -1.47
C CYS A 713 9.17 62.54 -1.79
N ASP A 714 8.54 61.46 -2.21
CA ASP A 714 7.11 61.43 -2.59
C ASP A 714 6.26 60.45 -1.75
N GLY A 715 6.91 59.62 -0.94
CA GLY A 715 6.31 58.75 0.06
C GLY A 715 5.93 57.38 -0.48
N ASP A 716 6.43 56.98 -1.65
CA ASP A 716 6.20 55.65 -2.23
C ASP A 716 7.09 54.55 -1.62
N GLY A 717 8.00 54.93 -0.71
CA GLY A 717 8.91 54.05 0.02
C GLY A 717 10.30 53.93 -0.60
N ASN A 718 10.50 54.30 -1.86
CA ASN A 718 11.75 54.06 -2.56
C ASN A 718 12.74 55.24 -2.42
N PRO A 719 13.99 55.03 -1.95
CA PRO A 719 14.93 56.13 -1.79
C PRO A 719 15.41 56.74 -3.13
N ASN A 720 15.70 58.04 -3.11
CA ASN A 720 16.16 58.87 -4.24
C ASN A 720 17.35 58.31 -5.07
N GLU A 721 18.15 57.36 -4.55
CA GLU A 721 19.24 56.73 -5.29
C GLU A 721 18.74 55.62 -6.26
N THR A 722 17.61 54.97 -5.94
CA THR A 722 17.06 53.83 -6.70
C THR A 722 15.82 54.17 -7.52
N ASP A 723 15.05 55.16 -7.09
CA ASP A 723 13.83 55.64 -7.73
C ASP A 723 14.10 56.30 -9.11
N GLU A 724 13.32 55.90 -10.14
CA GLU A 724 13.43 56.39 -11.52
C GLU A 724 12.67 57.72 -11.79
N ASP A 725 11.72 58.15 -10.96
CA ASP A 725 11.09 59.49 -11.00
C ASP A 725 10.60 59.94 -9.60
N PRO A 726 11.49 60.50 -8.73
CA PRO A 726 11.25 60.75 -7.28
C PRO A 726 10.17 61.78 -6.84
N LEU A 727 9.07 61.83 -7.59
CA LEU A 727 7.93 62.74 -7.50
C LEU A 727 6.62 62.15 -8.15
N ASP A 728 6.49 60.84 -8.42
CA ASP A 728 5.30 60.20 -9.07
C ASP A 728 4.93 58.80 -8.48
N PRO A 729 4.03 58.72 -7.48
CA PRO A 729 3.94 57.60 -6.53
C PRO A 729 3.22 56.31 -6.99
N CYS A 730 2.72 56.20 -8.23
CA CYS A 730 2.27 54.89 -8.77
C CYS A 730 3.35 54.25 -9.67
N VAL A 731 4.62 54.70 -9.60
CA VAL A 731 5.71 54.22 -10.46
C VAL A 731 6.89 53.79 -9.60
N ASP A 732 7.14 52.47 -9.54
CA ASP A 732 8.27 51.87 -8.79
C ASP A 732 8.18 51.98 -7.26
N ALA A 733 6.96 52.05 -6.69
CA ALA A 733 6.75 52.09 -5.24
C ALA A 733 7.27 50.85 -4.49
N ASP A 734 7.99 51.06 -3.36
CA ASP A 734 8.35 50.02 -2.40
C ASP A 734 7.38 50.05 -1.19
N LEU A 735 6.30 49.27 -1.33
CA LEU A 735 5.27 49.10 -0.29
C LEU A 735 5.81 48.69 1.09
N THR A 736 7.04 48.16 1.19
CA THR A 736 7.64 47.78 2.49
C THR A 736 8.20 48.97 3.27
N MET A 737 8.37 50.13 2.62
CA MET A 737 9.00 51.33 3.16
C MET A 737 8.06 52.54 3.27
N VAL A 738 6.86 52.50 2.67
CA VAL A 738 5.82 53.54 2.74
C VAL A 738 5.44 53.87 4.20
N ASP A 739 5.44 55.16 4.57
CA ASP A 739 4.88 55.61 5.87
C ASP A 739 3.34 55.68 5.80
N LEU A 740 2.69 54.56 6.10
CA LEU A 740 1.23 54.42 6.21
C LEU A 740 0.59 55.36 7.28
N THR A 741 1.37 56.11 8.05
CA THR A 741 0.85 57.14 8.96
C THR A 741 0.74 58.54 8.33
N ASP A 742 1.37 58.77 7.17
CA ASP A 742 1.21 60.00 6.39
C ASP A 742 0.00 59.93 5.43
N THR A 743 -1.18 60.21 5.97
CA THR A 743 -2.42 60.29 5.19
C THR A 743 -2.50 61.50 4.25
N ASP A 744 -1.53 62.43 4.32
CA ASP A 744 -1.44 63.60 3.44
C ASP A 744 -0.44 63.35 2.26
N SER A 745 0.19 62.17 2.16
CA SER A 745 1.09 61.79 1.06
C SER A 745 0.33 61.61 -0.27
N ASP A 746 1.06 61.75 -1.40
CA ASP A 746 0.45 61.60 -2.72
C ASP A 746 0.16 60.11 -3.04
N TRP A 747 0.95 59.15 -2.50
CA TRP A 747 0.67 57.70 -2.58
C TRP A 747 -0.64 57.30 -1.86
N TYR A 748 -0.90 57.80 -0.65
CA TYR A 748 -2.07 57.40 0.16
C TYR A 748 -3.42 57.75 -0.48
N ASN A 749 -3.45 58.74 -1.37
CA ASN A 749 -4.68 59.39 -1.86
C ASN A 749 -5.05 59.02 -3.32
N VAL A 750 -4.38 58.04 -3.93
CA VAL A 750 -4.67 57.50 -5.26
C VAL A 750 -5.25 56.08 -5.16
N ASP A 751 -5.71 55.56 -6.29
CA ASP A 751 -6.20 54.20 -6.57
C ASP A 751 -5.34 53.77 -7.77
N CYS A 752 -4.39 52.85 -7.58
CA CYS A 752 -3.45 52.47 -8.64
C CYS A 752 -3.94 51.25 -9.47
N ASP A 753 -4.67 50.27 -8.90
CA ASP A 753 -5.08 49.01 -9.56
C ASP A 753 -6.53 48.98 -10.11
N GLY A 754 -7.42 49.83 -9.60
CA GLY A 754 -8.79 49.98 -10.04
C GLY A 754 -9.83 49.09 -9.35
N ASP A 755 -9.52 48.48 -8.19
CA ASP A 755 -10.48 47.77 -7.34
C ASP A 755 -11.67 48.67 -6.91
N GLY A 756 -11.44 49.98 -6.77
CA GLY A 756 -12.41 50.99 -6.31
C GLY A 756 -12.09 51.60 -4.93
N THR A 757 -11.10 51.07 -4.23
CA THR A 757 -10.53 51.58 -2.97
C THR A 757 -9.38 52.56 -3.28
N ILE A 758 -8.92 53.31 -2.27
CA ILE A 758 -7.71 54.15 -2.39
C ILE A 758 -6.60 53.51 -1.56
N ASN A 759 -5.36 53.53 -2.05
CA ASN A 759 -4.20 52.87 -1.46
C ASN A 759 -4.08 53.00 0.07
N GLY A 760 -4.48 54.13 0.65
CA GLY A 760 -4.46 54.38 2.10
C GLY A 760 -5.60 53.79 2.95
N GLU A 761 -6.66 53.28 2.32
CA GLU A 761 -7.78 52.53 2.94
C GLU A 761 -7.89 51.09 2.41
N ASP A 762 -7.04 50.72 1.47
CA ASP A 762 -6.98 49.47 0.71
C ASP A 762 -6.16 48.38 1.44
N PRO A 763 -6.62 47.11 1.49
CA PRO A 763 -5.85 46.01 2.07
C PRO A 763 -4.64 45.56 1.24
N ASP A 764 -4.66 45.67 -0.10
CA ASP A 764 -3.52 45.41 -0.99
C ASP A 764 -3.52 46.34 -2.24
N PRO A 765 -2.94 47.56 -2.14
CA PRO A 765 -3.01 48.66 -3.13
C PRO A 765 -2.50 48.43 -4.56
N LEU A 766 -2.13 47.20 -4.90
CA LEU A 766 -1.68 46.78 -6.24
C LEU A 766 -2.37 45.50 -6.73
N ASP A 767 -3.24 44.87 -5.92
CA ASP A 767 -4.00 43.66 -6.26
C ASP A 767 -5.47 44.01 -6.52
N PRO A 768 -5.92 44.05 -7.79
CA PRO A 768 -7.29 44.44 -8.14
C PRO A 768 -8.39 43.48 -7.65
N CYS A 769 -8.02 42.35 -7.03
CA CYS A 769 -8.94 41.37 -6.47
C CYS A 769 -9.18 41.54 -4.96
N VAL A 770 -8.49 42.49 -4.30
CA VAL A 770 -8.53 42.67 -2.84
C VAL A 770 -9.09 44.05 -2.48
N ASP A 771 -10.42 44.14 -2.35
CA ASP A 771 -11.10 45.41 -2.10
C ASP A 771 -11.57 45.61 -0.63
N ASN A 772 -12.28 46.71 -0.38
CA ASN A 772 -12.94 47.00 0.90
C ASN A 772 -14.26 46.22 1.16
N GLY A 773 -14.62 45.25 0.31
CA GLY A 773 -15.79 44.38 0.36
C GLY A 773 -17.08 44.95 -0.24
N VAL A 774 -17.00 45.85 -1.23
CA VAL A 774 -18.12 46.68 -1.73
C VAL A 774 -18.51 46.38 -3.20
N ILE A 775 -18.65 45.09 -3.50
CA ILE A 775 -19.24 44.51 -4.74
C ILE A 775 -19.98 45.52 -5.64
N GLY A 776 -19.35 45.89 -6.76
CA GLY A 776 -19.92 46.65 -7.87
C GLY A 776 -19.52 48.13 -7.97
N ASP A 777 -18.43 48.59 -7.32
CA ASP A 777 -17.85 49.93 -7.53
C ASP A 777 -16.46 49.97 -8.21
N GLU A 778 -16.00 48.83 -8.71
CA GLU A 778 -14.72 48.61 -9.41
C GLU A 778 -14.62 49.37 -10.75
N ASP A 779 -13.44 49.92 -11.11
CA ASP A 779 -13.26 50.58 -12.41
C ASP A 779 -12.93 49.58 -13.51
N SER A 780 -13.98 48.99 -14.08
CA SER A 780 -13.97 48.22 -15.35
C SER A 780 -13.32 48.90 -16.58
N THR A 781 -12.73 50.11 -16.44
CA THR A 781 -11.87 50.75 -17.44
C THR A 781 -10.39 50.85 -17.04
N ASN A 782 -10.01 50.49 -15.81
CA ASN A 782 -8.63 50.17 -15.45
C ASN A 782 -8.19 48.90 -16.20
N SER A 783 -6.93 48.88 -16.64
CA SER A 783 -6.34 47.75 -17.36
C SER A 783 -5.76 46.67 -16.46
N ILE A 784 -5.58 46.94 -15.16
CA ILE A 784 -5.11 45.98 -14.17
C ILE A 784 -6.29 45.08 -13.78
N TRP A 785 -7.35 45.64 -13.18
CA TRP A 785 -8.61 44.93 -12.89
C TRP A 785 -9.21 44.14 -14.07
N ALA A 786 -9.24 44.70 -15.28
CA ALA A 786 -9.85 44.05 -16.45
C ALA A 786 -9.01 42.90 -17.07
N LEU A 787 -7.86 42.55 -16.49
CA LEU A 787 -7.02 41.42 -16.88
C LEU A 787 -6.83 40.38 -15.76
N ALA A 788 -7.36 40.65 -14.57
CA ALA A 788 -7.39 39.70 -13.46
C ALA A 788 -8.54 38.68 -13.63
N ASP A 789 -8.45 37.64 -12.81
CA ASP A 789 -9.38 36.53 -12.60
C ASP A 789 -9.39 36.39 -11.08
N CYS A 790 -10.47 36.83 -10.43
CA CYS A 790 -10.45 37.10 -8.99
C CYS A 790 -11.00 35.98 -8.13
N ASP A 791 -12.01 35.25 -8.59
CA ASP A 791 -12.51 34.06 -7.90
C ASP A 791 -11.73 32.79 -8.29
N GLY A 792 -11.02 32.79 -9.42
CA GLY A 792 -10.09 31.73 -9.82
C GLY A 792 -10.71 30.66 -10.70
N ASP A 793 -11.87 30.92 -11.30
CA ASP A 793 -12.59 29.96 -12.14
C ASP A 793 -11.95 29.72 -13.53
N GLY A 794 -10.90 30.48 -13.87
CA GLY A 794 -10.18 30.44 -15.15
C GLY A 794 -10.60 31.54 -16.13
N THR A 795 -11.70 32.24 -15.88
CA THR A 795 -12.25 33.27 -16.76
C THR A 795 -11.98 34.69 -16.22
N ILE A 796 -11.10 35.43 -16.91
CA ILE A 796 -10.83 36.84 -16.55
C ILE A 796 -12.09 37.72 -16.46
N ASN A 797 -12.12 38.60 -15.44
CA ASN A 797 -13.21 39.52 -15.03
C ASN A 797 -13.91 40.29 -16.19
N ALA A 798 -13.23 40.47 -17.32
CA ALA A 798 -13.74 41.18 -18.49
C ALA A 798 -14.68 40.33 -19.40
N ASN A 799 -14.69 39.00 -19.25
CA ASN A 799 -15.53 38.07 -20.03
C ASN A 799 -16.47 37.24 -19.14
N ASP A 800 -16.09 37.10 -17.89
CA ASP A 800 -16.74 36.41 -16.79
C ASP A 800 -18.25 36.75 -16.59
N PRO A 801 -19.11 35.74 -16.34
CA PRO A 801 -20.51 35.92 -15.97
C PRO A 801 -20.77 36.56 -14.59
N ASP A 802 -19.99 36.25 -13.56
CA ASP A 802 -20.12 36.71 -12.16
C ASP A 802 -18.75 36.65 -11.41
N PRO A 803 -17.88 37.68 -11.49
CA PRO A 803 -16.45 37.66 -11.05
C PRO A 803 -16.11 37.54 -9.56
N ASN A 804 -16.99 36.91 -8.79
CA ASN A 804 -16.88 36.66 -7.36
C ASN A 804 -17.53 35.31 -6.95
N ASP A 805 -17.85 34.44 -7.91
CA ASP A 805 -18.58 33.18 -7.70
C ASP A 805 -17.85 32.03 -8.45
N PRO A 806 -16.86 31.38 -7.82
CA PRO A 806 -15.92 30.43 -8.47
C PRO A 806 -16.57 29.16 -9.05
N CYS A 807 -17.89 29.01 -8.89
CA CYS A 807 -18.67 27.92 -9.45
C CYS A 807 -19.42 28.32 -10.75
N VAL A 808 -19.12 29.47 -11.37
CA VAL A 808 -19.94 30.08 -12.45
C VAL A 808 -19.15 30.48 -13.72
N ASP A 809 -18.28 29.58 -14.18
CA ASP A 809 -17.44 29.76 -15.38
C ASP A 809 -18.17 29.78 -16.76
N ASP A 810 -17.43 30.17 -17.81
CA ASP A 810 -17.62 29.96 -19.26
C ASP A 810 -18.11 28.55 -19.65
N GLY A 811 -17.79 27.53 -18.85
CA GLY A 811 -18.15 26.12 -18.97
C GLY A 811 -17.00 25.25 -19.46
N THR A 812 -15.75 25.64 -19.19
CA THR A 812 -14.54 24.87 -19.43
C THR A 812 -14.05 24.35 -18.07
N ILE A 813 -13.96 23.02 -17.91
CA ILE A 813 -13.52 22.40 -16.65
C ILE A 813 -12.04 22.00 -16.81
N GLY A 814 -11.21 22.32 -15.82
CA GLY A 814 -9.79 21.99 -15.75
C GLY A 814 -8.82 23.11 -16.14
N ASP A 815 -9.27 24.36 -16.25
CA ASP A 815 -8.41 25.56 -16.38
C ASP A 815 -8.55 26.58 -15.24
N GLU A 816 -9.17 26.18 -14.13
CA GLU A 816 -9.29 26.91 -12.86
C GLU A 816 -7.91 27.07 -12.17
N ASP A 817 -7.69 28.17 -11.44
CA ASP A 817 -6.50 28.30 -10.59
C ASP A 817 -6.70 27.62 -9.25
N GLN A 818 -6.26 26.35 -9.18
CA GLN A 818 -6.26 25.53 -7.96
C GLN A 818 -5.50 26.14 -6.78
N ASN A 819 -4.77 27.26 -6.94
CA ASN A 819 -4.12 28.00 -5.86
C ASN A 819 -4.95 29.19 -5.34
N ASN A 820 -6.07 29.54 -5.99
CA ASN A 820 -6.91 30.66 -5.58
C ASN A 820 -7.68 30.31 -4.29
N PRO A 821 -7.54 31.06 -3.18
CA PRO A 821 -8.24 30.79 -1.92
C PRO A 821 -9.76 30.91 -1.97
N ILE A 822 -10.32 31.61 -2.96
CA ILE A 822 -11.77 31.76 -3.15
C ILE A 822 -12.33 30.48 -3.79
N TRP A 823 -11.72 30.02 -4.90
CA TRP A 823 -12.03 28.72 -5.50
C TRP A 823 -11.83 27.56 -4.52
N GLN A 824 -10.67 27.49 -3.84
CA GLN A 824 -10.38 26.46 -2.83
C GLN A 824 -11.39 26.42 -1.67
N GLY A 825 -12.03 27.55 -1.36
CA GLY A 825 -12.98 27.72 -0.26
C GLY A 825 -14.45 27.56 -0.66
N ALA A 826 -14.74 27.19 -1.91
CA ALA A 826 -16.07 26.89 -2.41
C ALA A 826 -16.40 25.39 -2.29
N ASP A 827 -17.69 25.07 -2.43
CA ASP A 827 -18.30 23.74 -2.51
C ASP A 827 -19.21 23.82 -3.75
N CYS A 828 -18.71 23.39 -4.91
CA CYS A 828 -19.32 23.73 -6.20
C CYS A 828 -20.37 22.73 -6.70
N ASP A 829 -20.35 21.48 -6.25
CA ASP A 829 -21.39 20.49 -6.55
C ASP A 829 -22.40 20.29 -5.40
N GLY A 830 -22.03 20.66 -4.17
CA GLY A 830 -22.90 20.66 -3.01
C GLY A 830 -22.87 19.38 -2.18
N ASP A 831 -21.78 18.60 -2.22
CA ASP A 831 -21.56 17.44 -1.36
C ASP A 831 -20.97 17.76 0.02
N GLY A 832 -20.54 19.00 0.25
CA GLY A 832 -20.03 19.49 1.54
C GLY A 832 -18.55 19.23 1.82
N VAL A 833 -17.77 18.75 0.86
CA VAL A 833 -16.32 18.98 0.81
C VAL A 833 -16.07 20.34 0.14
N LEU A 834 -14.86 20.88 0.26
CA LEU A 834 -14.45 22.12 -0.42
C LEU A 834 -13.51 21.79 -1.57
N ASN A 835 -13.61 22.51 -2.70
CA ASN A 835 -12.81 22.26 -3.90
C ASN A 835 -11.30 22.11 -3.62
N GLY A 836 -10.76 22.89 -2.68
CA GLY A 836 -9.34 22.86 -2.30
C GLY A 836 -8.93 21.64 -1.46
N GLN A 837 -9.88 21.00 -0.78
CA GLN A 837 -9.70 19.75 -0.05
C GLN A 837 -9.81 18.56 -1.02
N GLU A 838 -10.75 18.59 -1.95
CA GLU A 838 -10.88 17.57 -3.01
C GLU A 838 -9.64 17.49 -3.91
N VAL A 839 -8.99 18.62 -4.22
CA VAL A 839 -7.69 18.63 -4.94
C VAL A 839 -6.57 17.95 -4.13
N ILE A 840 -6.65 17.93 -2.80
CA ILE A 840 -5.72 17.20 -1.94
C ILE A 840 -6.04 15.70 -1.95
N ASP A 841 -7.33 15.37 -1.88
CA ASP A 841 -7.84 13.99 -1.78
C ASP A 841 -7.89 13.28 -3.15
N GLY A 842 -7.74 14.03 -4.26
CA GLY A 842 -7.77 13.52 -5.63
C GLY A 842 -9.17 13.36 -6.22
N THR A 843 -10.19 13.95 -5.59
CA THR A 843 -11.59 13.87 -5.98
C THR A 843 -12.01 15.06 -6.86
N ASN A 844 -13.28 15.18 -7.26
CA ASN A 844 -13.71 16.03 -8.38
C ASN A 844 -14.73 17.12 -7.97
N PRO A 845 -14.31 18.42 -7.86
CA PRO A 845 -15.14 19.54 -7.34
C PRO A 845 -16.42 19.94 -8.09
N TYR A 846 -16.85 19.12 -9.03
CA TYR A 846 -18.01 19.33 -9.88
C TYR A 846 -18.84 18.05 -10.06
N ASP A 847 -18.59 17.01 -9.25
CA ASP A 847 -19.27 15.72 -9.28
C ASP A 847 -19.52 15.19 -7.86
N SER A 848 -20.68 15.53 -7.31
CA SER A 848 -21.12 15.32 -5.92
C SER A 848 -21.19 13.85 -5.42
N CYS A 849 -20.66 12.91 -6.18
CA CYS A 849 -20.43 11.51 -5.80
C CYS A 849 -18.91 11.18 -5.76
N SER A 850 -18.05 12.19 -5.80
CA SER A 850 -16.59 12.07 -5.83
C SER A 850 -16.00 12.91 -4.69
N TYR A 851 -15.98 12.33 -3.48
CA TYR A 851 -15.46 12.95 -2.27
C TYR A 851 -14.89 11.90 -1.30
N ASP A 852 -14.03 12.33 -0.38
CA ASP A 852 -13.60 11.54 0.79
C ASP A 852 -14.55 11.80 1.96
N THR A 853 -15.22 10.75 2.46
CA THR A 853 -16.22 10.86 3.53
C THR A 853 -15.62 11.30 4.86
N ALA A 854 -14.31 11.12 5.08
CA ALA A 854 -13.60 11.63 6.25
C ALA A 854 -13.50 13.17 6.29
N ASN A 855 -13.57 13.82 5.12
CA ASN A 855 -13.41 15.27 4.96
C ASN A 855 -14.73 16.04 4.75
N GLN A 856 -15.86 15.33 4.66
CA GLN A 856 -17.19 15.92 4.44
C GLN A 856 -17.76 16.67 5.66
N ASP A 857 -18.25 17.90 5.46
CA ASP A 857 -19.11 18.60 6.44
C ASP A 857 -20.60 18.41 6.10
N ILE A 858 -21.19 17.35 6.66
CA ILE A 858 -22.63 17.02 6.63
C ILE A 858 -23.54 18.22 6.98
N SER A 859 -23.04 19.27 7.65
CA SER A 859 -23.84 20.45 8.01
C SER A 859 -24.00 21.50 6.91
N ILE A 860 -23.26 21.39 5.80
CA ILE A 860 -23.32 22.31 4.64
C ILE A 860 -23.85 21.67 3.34
N VAL A 861 -23.91 20.33 3.27
CA VAL A 861 -24.40 19.57 2.10
C VAL A 861 -25.73 20.06 1.55
N THR A 862 -25.93 19.90 0.24
CA THR A 862 -27.14 20.35 -0.43
C THR A 862 -28.26 19.31 -0.40
N SER A 863 -29.50 19.79 -0.43
CA SER A 863 -30.68 18.92 -0.61
C SER A 863 -30.80 18.33 -2.03
N GLN A 864 -29.76 18.40 -2.85
CA GLN A 864 -29.66 17.65 -4.10
C GLN A 864 -28.85 16.37 -3.85
N TRP A 865 -27.68 16.52 -3.20
CA TRP A 865 -26.90 15.42 -2.65
C TRP A 865 -27.75 14.52 -1.72
N GLU A 866 -28.53 15.08 -0.79
CA GLU A 866 -29.46 14.31 0.10
C GLU A 866 -30.48 13.40 -0.64
N MET A 867 -30.66 13.53 -1.96
CA MET A 867 -31.60 12.74 -2.77
C MET A 867 -30.92 11.98 -3.92
N GLN A 868 -29.59 11.91 -3.91
CA GLN A 868 -28.81 11.03 -4.79
C GLN A 868 -28.61 9.67 -4.12
N ASP A 869 -27.87 8.82 -4.82
CA ASP A 869 -27.60 7.40 -4.65
C ASP A 869 -26.36 7.25 -5.52
N CYS A 870 -25.18 7.22 -4.87
CA CYS A 870 -23.89 7.58 -5.50
C CYS A 870 -23.03 6.34 -5.81
N ASP A 871 -23.11 5.37 -4.91
CA ASP A 871 -22.56 4.02 -4.92
C ASP A 871 -23.47 3.04 -5.71
N GLY A 872 -24.80 3.21 -5.65
CA GLY A 872 -25.76 2.43 -6.44
C GLY A 872 -26.45 1.28 -5.71
N ASP A 873 -26.37 1.19 -4.38
CA ASP A 873 -27.06 0.20 -3.52
C ASP A 873 -28.60 0.36 -3.45
N GLY A 874 -29.11 1.49 -3.93
CA GLY A 874 -30.52 1.85 -3.89
C GLY A 874 -31.04 2.45 -2.58
N VAL A 875 -30.19 2.77 -1.59
CA VAL A 875 -30.53 3.71 -0.50
C VAL A 875 -30.34 5.15 -1.07
N THR A 876 -30.23 6.17 -0.22
CA THR A 876 -29.94 7.54 -0.68
C THR A 876 -29.09 8.22 0.36
N ASN A 877 -28.17 9.09 -0.05
CA ASN A 877 -27.14 9.66 0.82
C ASN A 877 -27.69 10.30 2.11
N GLY A 878 -28.91 10.88 2.04
CA GLY A 878 -29.58 11.48 3.21
C GLY A 878 -30.23 10.49 4.18
N ASP A 879 -30.68 9.33 3.67
CA ASP A 879 -31.20 8.23 4.50
C ASP A 879 -30.02 7.41 5.09
N GLU A 880 -28.93 7.20 4.35
CA GLU A 880 -27.68 6.55 4.80
C GLU A 880 -26.98 7.32 5.93
N VAL A 881 -26.75 8.63 5.77
CA VAL A 881 -26.27 9.51 6.87
C VAL A 881 -27.21 9.48 8.10
N THR A 882 -28.47 9.07 7.92
CA THR A 882 -29.42 8.86 9.03
C THR A 882 -29.34 7.46 9.63
N GLY A 883 -29.06 6.43 8.84
CA GLY A 883 -28.81 5.04 9.26
C GLY A 883 -27.48 4.86 9.98
N GLY A 884 -26.43 5.48 9.44
CA GLY A 884 -25.04 5.40 9.89
C GLY A 884 -24.11 4.66 8.93
N THR A 885 -24.48 4.59 7.65
CA THR A 885 -23.75 3.92 6.55
C THR A 885 -23.08 4.94 5.62
N ASP A 886 -22.12 4.53 4.79
CA ASP A 886 -21.29 5.39 3.93
C ASP A 886 -21.84 5.59 2.49
N PRO A 887 -22.25 6.81 2.10
CA PRO A 887 -22.86 7.08 0.78
C PRO A 887 -21.96 7.04 -0.46
N VAL A 888 -20.77 6.44 -0.38
CA VAL A 888 -19.96 6.05 -1.56
C VAL A 888 -19.47 4.60 -1.49
N ASP A 889 -19.77 3.84 -0.43
CA ASP A 889 -19.40 2.43 -0.32
C ASP A 889 -20.61 1.51 -0.63
N PRO A 890 -20.64 0.85 -1.79
CA PRO A 890 -21.79 0.03 -2.22
C PRO A 890 -22.06 -1.20 -1.34
N CYS A 891 -21.18 -1.50 -0.38
CA CYS A 891 -21.32 -2.62 0.55
C CYS A 891 -21.59 -2.18 2.00
N ASP A 892 -21.47 -0.88 2.35
CA ASP A 892 -21.94 -0.36 3.64
C ASP A 892 -23.36 0.17 3.47
N PHE A 893 -24.37 -0.69 3.61
CA PHE A 893 -25.78 -0.30 3.51
C PHE A 893 -26.72 -1.10 4.41
N GLU A 894 -27.97 -0.65 4.55
CA GLU A 894 -29.01 -1.32 5.35
C GLU A 894 -30.20 -1.72 4.46
N LEU A 895 -30.36 -3.03 4.22
CA LEU A 895 -31.41 -3.63 3.37
C LEU A 895 -32.85 -3.19 3.68
N ASP A 896 -33.14 -2.81 4.92
CA ASP A 896 -34.49 -2.37 5.35
C ASP A 896 -34.82 -0.92 4.90
N ASP A 897 -33.80 -0.13 4.51
CA ASP A 897 -33.92 1.28 4.09
C ASP A 897 -33.77 1.49 2.55
N VAL A 898 -33.41 0.45 1.77
CA VAL A 898 -33.38 0.47 0.29
C VAL A 898 -34.70 0.99 -0.29
N SER A 899 -34.63 2.08 -1.06
CA SER A 899 -35.80 2.86 -1.50
C SER A 899 -35.85 3.16 -3.01
N LEU A 900 -34.72 3.01 -3.69
CA LEU A 900 -34.49 3.10 -5.14
C LEU A 900 -34.15 1.72 -5.72
N PRO A 901 -34.08 1.56 -7.06
CA PRO A 901 -33.62 0.32 -7.69
C PRO A 901 -32.09 0.33 -7.82
N GLN A 902 -31.45 -0.75 -7.39
CA GLN A 902 -29.99 -0.92 -7.43
C GLN A 902 -29.38 -0.83 -8.82
N SER A 903 -28.09 -0.50 -8.86
CA SER A 903 -27.33 -0.30 -10.08
C SER A 903 -26.83 -1.65 -10.67
N PRO A 904 -26.65 -1.74 -12.00
CA PRO A 904 -26.01 -2.92 -12.60
C PRO A 904 -24.54 -3.12 -12.22
N ALA A 905 -23.91 -2.14 -11.55
CA ALA A 905 -22.55 -2.28 -11.03
C ALA A 905 -22.60 -2.99 -9.66
N TRP A 906 -23.48 -2.52 -8.77
CA TRP A 906 -23.79 -3.13 -7.48
C TRP A 906 -24.21 -4.60 -7.62
N ASN A 907 -25.04 -4.92 -8.63
CA ASN A 907 -25.44 -6.29 -8.98
C ASN A 907 -24.29 -7.24 -9.37
N MET A 908 -23.07 -6.77 -9.60
CA MET A 908 -21.89 -7.58 -9.95
C MET A 908 -20.80 -7.52 -8.88
N LEU A 909 -21.09 -6.87 -7.75
CA LEU A 909 -20.27 -6.97 -6.55
C LEU A 909 -20.66 -8.23 -5.77
N ASP A 910 -19.75 -8.62 -4.91
CA ASP A 910 -19.89 -9.58 -3.82
C ASP A 910 -19.49 -8.78 -2.58
N CYS A 911 -20.45 -8.49 -1.71
CA CYS A 911 -20.30 -7.46 -0.65
C CYS A 911 -19.96 -8.01 0.74
N ASP A 912 -20.25 -9.28 1.01
CA ASP A 912 -19.80 -9.99 2.20
C ASP A 912 -18.65 -10.97 1.92
N GLY A 913 -18.31 -11.15 0.65
CA GLY A 913 -17.11 -11.85 0.19
C GLY A 913 -17.30 -13.36 0.14
N ASP A 914 -18.52 -13.85 -0.07
CA ASP A 914 -18.86 -15.27 -0.04
C ASP A 914 -18.68 -16.00 -1.39
N GLY A 915 -18.33 -15.28 -2.47
CA GLY A 915 -18.19 -15.83 -3.83
C GLY A 915 -19.46 -15.79 -4.68
N VAL A 916 -20.59 -15.34 -4.14
CA VAL A 916 -21.87 -15.13 -4.83
C VAL A 916 -22.04 -13.63 -5.13
N THR A 917 -22.58 -13.26 -6.28
CA THR A 917 -22.82 -11.83 -6.55
C THR A 917 -24.13 -11.38 -5.91
N ASN A 918 -24.15 -10.14 -5.39
CA ASN A 918 -25.34 -9.46 -4.87
C ASN A 918 -26.57 -9.56 -5.81
N GLY A 919 -26.32 -9.68 -7.12
CA GLY A 919 -27.36 -9.84 -8.14
C GLY A 919 -27.99 -11.23 -8.16
N ASP A 920 -27.17 -12.28 -8.01
CA ASP A 920 -27.60 -13.68 -7.98
C ASP A 920 -28.26 -14.02 -6.64
N GLU A 921 -27.72 -13.48 -5.55
CA GLU A 921 -28.31 -13.63 -4.22
C GLU A 921 -29.74 -13.08 -4.11
N LEU A 922 -30.02 -11.96 -4.77
CA LEU A 922 -31.38 -11.42 -4.85
C LEU A 922 -32.34 -12.30 -5.67
N GLU A 923 -31.83 -13.19 -6.53
CA GLU A 923 -32.63 -14.21 -7.24
C GLU A 923 -32.84 -15.47 -6.38
N ASP A 924 -31.81 -15.91 -5.66
CA ASP A 924 -31.84 -17.09 -4.78
C ASP A 924 -32.56 -16.83 -3.44
N GLY A 925 -32.49 -15.60 -2.94
CA GLY A 925 -33.13 -15.15 -1.69
C GLY A 925 -32.22 -15.22 -0.47
N THR A 926 -30.92 -15.24 -0.69
CA THR A 926 -29.79 -15.08 0.25
C THR A 926 -29.59 -13.59 0.62
N ASN A 927 -28.53 -13.25 1.37
CA ASN A 927 -28.38 -11.95 2.01
C ASN A 927 -26.99 -11.31 1.76
N PRO A 928 -26.87 -10.28 0.89
CA PRO A 928 -25.58 -9.70 0.42
C PRO A 928 -24.68 -8.97 1.44
N LEU A 929 -24.85 -9.27 2.72
CA LEU A 929 -24.20 -8.65 3.89
C LEU A 929 -24.02 -9.68 5.03
N ASP A 930 -24.15 -10.98 4.76
CA ASP A 930 -24.07 -12.08 5.73
C ASP A 930 -23.47 -13.31 5.04
N LEU A 931 -22.13 -13.35 5.03
CA LEU A 931 -21.24 -14.33 4.39
C LEU A 931 -21.50 -15.83 4.69
N CYS A 932 -22.49 -16.17 5.54
CA CYS A 932 -22.94 -17.54 5.80
C CYS A 932 -24.39 -17.82 5.35
N ASP A 933 -25.11 -16.86 4.76
CA ASP A 933 -26.47 -17.02 4.19
C ASP A 933 -26.39 -17.09 2.67
N TYR A 934 -25.69 -18.10 2.12
CA TYR A 934 -25.38 -18.24 0.69
C TYR A 934 -25.85 -19.60 0.10
N ILE A 935 -25.64 -19.79 -1.22
CA ILE A 935 -25.83 -21.08 -1.90
C ILE A 935 -24.54 -21.47 -2.62
N LEU A 936 -23.96 -22.61 -2.24
CA LEU A 936 -22.68 -23.11 -2.78
C LEU A 936 -22.69 -23.25 -4.33
N ASP A 937 -23.78 -23.78 -4.90
CA ASP A 937 -23.98 -23.91 -6.36
C ASP A 937 -23.99 -22.55 -7.11
N SER A 938 -24.15 -21.43 -6.39
CA SER A 938 -24.22 -20.07 -6.93
C SER A 938 -22.93 -19.26 -6.75
N GLN A 939 -21.90 -19.83 -6.09
CA GLN A 939 -20.58 -19.22 -6.04
C GLN A 939 -19.97 -19.20 -7.44
N THR A 940 -19.84 -18.00 -8.02
CA THR A 940 -19.35 -17.78 -9.39
C THR A 940 -18.24 -16.73 -9.48
N VAL A 941 -17.92 -16.07 -8.37
CA VAL A 941 -16.71 -15.26 -8.17
C VAL A 941 -15.89 -15.86 -7.02
N THR A 942 -14.61 -15.49 -6.93
CA THR A 942 -13.70 -16.04 -5.92
C THR A 942 -14.05 -15.52 -4.52
N PRO A 943 -14.32 -16.38 -3.52
CA PRO A 943 -14.58 -15.95 -2.15
C PRO A 943 -13.39 -15.19 -1.54
N SER A 944 -13.69 -14.33 -0.58
CA SER A 944 -12.73 -13.51 0.17
C SER A 944 -11.98 -14.32 1.24
N GLN A 945 -10.84 -13.81 1.70
CA GLN A 945 -10.14 -14.40 2.85
C GLN A 945 -10.96 -14.34 4.14
N GLU A 946 -11.84 -13.34 4.32
CA GLU A 946 -12.72 -13.27 5.50
C GLU A 946 -13.76 -14.39 5.50
N TRP A 947 -14.26 -14.79 4.32
CA TRP A 947 -15.09 -15.99 4.17
C TRP A 947 -14.29 -17.27 4.38
N LEU A 948 -13.09 -17.40 3.79
CA LEU A 948 -12.23 -18.58 3.92
C LEU A 948 -11.78 -18.85 5.37
N ASP A 949 -11.54 -17.80 6.15
CA ASP A 949 -11.16 -17.86 7.57
C ASP A 949 -12.36 -18.08 8.52
N THR A 950 -13.60 -17.93 8.02
CA THR A 950 -14.83 -18.10 8.80
C THR A 950 -15.27 -19.57 8.81
N ASP A 951 -15.91 -19.98 9.91
CA ASP A 951 -16.53 -21.29 10.11
C ASP A 951 -18.05 -21.04 10.12
N CYS A 952 -18.75 -21.37 9.03
CA CYS A 952 -20.14 -20.94 8.82
C CYS A 952 -21.21 -21.86 9.42
N ASP A 953 -20.88 -23.11 9.74
CA ASP A 953 -21.82 -24.06 10.35
C ASP A 953 -21.48 -24.40 11.83
N ASP A 954 -20.43 -23.77 12.36
CA ASP A 954 -19.84 -23.93 13.69
C ASP A 954 -19.29 -25.37 13.95
N ASP A 955 -18.82 -26.11 12.94
CA ASP A 955 -18.21 -27.44 13.12
C ASP A 955 -16.77 -27.39 13.67
N GLY A 956 -16.07 -26.26 13.48
CA GLY A 956 -14.69 -26.04 13.91
C GLY A 956 -13.66 -26.01 12.79
N THR A 957 -14.06 -26.17 11.52
CA THR A 957 -13.21 -26.03 10.33
C THR A 957 -13.50 -24.71 9.61
N PRO A 958 -12.47 -23.94 9.19
CA PRO A 958 -12.69 -22.75 8.36
C PRO A 958 -13.10 -23.12 6.94
N ASN A 959 -13.97 -22.32 6.33
CA ASN A 959 -14.58 -22.60 5.02
C ASN A 959 -13.57 -22.91 3.91
N GLY A 960 -12.38 -22.29 3.95
CA GLY A 960 -11.31 -22.53 2.97
C GLY A 960 -10.59 -23.88 3.11
N SER A 961 -10.89 -24.66 4.14
CA SER A 961 -10.41 -26.03 4.37
C SER A 961 -11.56 -27.02 4.62
N ASP A 962 -12.79 -26.54 4.64
CA ASP A 962 -13.99 -27.33 4.86
C ASP A 962 -14.46 -27.95 3.52
N ASN A 963 -14.87 -29.21 3.58
CA ASN A 963 -15.35 -29.97 2.43
C ASN A 963 -16.88 -29.86 2.23
N ASN A 964 -17.62 -29.28 3.18
CA ASN A 964 -19.04 -28.98 3.08
C ASN A 964 -19.47 -27.89 4.10
N THR A 965 -19.15 -26.64 3.74
CA THR A 965 -19.35 -25.34 4.40
C THR A 965 -20.76 -24.93 4.84
N GLY A 966 -21.65 -25.91 5.04
CA GLY A 966 -23.02 -25.77 5.50
C GLY A 966 -23.64 -27.05 6.07
N ASP A 967 -22.87 -28.13 6.30
CA ASP A 967 -23.32 -29.34 6.97
C ASP A 967 -22.43 -29.66 8.19
N PRO A 968 -22.87 -29.27 9.41
CA PRO A 968 -22.05 -29.27 10.65
C PRO A 968 -21.77 -30.67 11.24
N CYS A 969 -21.77 -31.67 10.37
CA CYS A 969 -21.57 -33.07 10.60
C CYS A 969 -20.48 -33.66 9.67
N ILE A 970 -19.72 -32.86 8.91
CA ILE A 970 -18.64 -33.35 8.04
C ILE A 970 -17.27 -32.70 8.37
N PHE A 971 -16.62 -33.21 9.40
CA PHE A 971 -15.37 -32.64 9.94
C PHE A 971 -14.15 -32.93 9.06
N ASP A 972 -13.40 -31.90 8.64
CA ASP A 972 -12.00 -32.10 8.23
C ASP A 972 -11.07 -32.25 9.45
N LEU A 973 -10.76 -33.50 9.77
CA LEU A 973 -9.93 -33.87 10.92
C LEU A 973 -8.47 -33.39 10.85
N ASP A 974 -7.95 -33.01 9.68
CA ASP A 974 -6.58 -32.49 9.55
C ASP A 974 -6.51 -30.97 9.83
N ASN A 975 -7.62 -30.22 9.67
CA ASN A 975 -7.69 -28.76 9.84
C ASN A 975 -8.59 -28.26 11.00
N LEU A 976 -9.28 -29.17 11.71
CA LEU A 976 -10.22 -28.88 12.81
C LEU A 976 -9.63 -28.16 14.06
N ASP A 977 -10.20 -27.02 14.46
CA ASP A 977 -10.01 -26.43 15.79
C ASP A 977 -11.14 -26.83 16.78
N LEU A 978 -10.80 -27.71 17.72
CA LEU A 978 -11.63 -28.10 18.85
C LEU A 978 -12.09 -26.93 19.77
N SER A 979 -11.58 -25.71 19.58
CA SER A 979 -11.90 -24.53 20.37
C SER A 979 -13.02 -23.65 19.79
N THR A 980 -13.32 -23.81 18.49
CA THR A 980 -14.36 -23.04 17.76
C THR A 980 -15.69 -23.78 17.66
N ILE A 981 -15.68 -25.11 17.50
CA ILE A 981 -16.88 -25.97 17.43
C ILE A 981 -18.00 -25.62 18.44
N SER A 982 -19.25 -25.54 17.96
CA SER A 982 -20.39 -25.18 18.81
C SER A 982 -20.73 -26.22 19.89
N GLU A 983 -21.37 -25.77 21.00
CA GLU A 983 -21.92 -26.68 22.04
C GLU A 983 -23.07 -27.56 21.49
N GLU A 984 -23.62 -27.27 20.31
CA GLU A 984 -24.65 -28.11 19.65
C GLU A 984 -23.99 -29.21 18.81
N ASN A 985 -23.02 -28.86 17.94
CA ASN A 985 -22.30 -29.80 17.06
C ASN A 985 -21.39 -30.74 17.87
N ALA A 986 -20.66 -30.22 18.85
CA ALA A 986 -19.83 -31.03 19.75
C ALA A 986 -20.63 -32.11 20.53
N LEU A 987 -21.95 -31.93 20.70
CA LEU A 987 -22.84 -32.88 21.38
C LEU A 987 -23.78 -33.64 20.41
N ALA A 988 -23.57 -33.49 19.10
CA ALA A 988 -24.20 -34.31 18.07
C ALA A 988 -23.55 -35.70 17.99
N ASP A 989 -24.14 -36.56 17.17
CA ASP A 989 -23.83 -37.97 16.91
C ASP A 989 -24.09 -38.11 15.40
N CYS A 990 -23.12 -37.68 14.61
CA CYS A 990 -23.30 -37.33 13.18
C CYS A 990 -23.28 -38.56 12.27
N ASP A 991 -22.36 -39.49 12.49
CA ASP A 991 -22.36 -40.82 11.88
C ASP A 991 -23.52 -41.72 12.39
N GLY A 992 -24.03 -41.44 13.59
CA GLY A 992 -25.10 -42.16 14.24
C GLY A 992 -24.67 -43.45 14.96
N ASP A 993 -23.38 -43.67 15.26
CA ASP A 993 -22.91 -44.86 16.01
C ASP A 993 -23.39 -44.86 17.48
N GLY A 994 -23.66 -43.67 18.02
CA GLY A 994 -24.08 -43.48 19.40
C GLY A 994 -22.99 -43.01 20.38
N VAL A 995 -21.79 -42.71 19.91
CA VAL A 995 -20.84 -41.77 20.53
C VAL A 995 -21.25 -40.35 20.09
N THR A 996 -20.71 -39.31 20.73
CA THR A 996 -20.93 -37.92 20.30
C THR A 996 -19.61 -37.35 19.82
N ASN A 997 -19.62 -36.48 18.81
CA ASN A 997 -18.42 -35.95 18.15
C ASN A 997 -17.29 -35.57 19.13
N ILE A 998 -17.59 -34.88 20.26
CA ILE A 998 -16.57 -34.53 21.26
C ILE A 998 -16.00 -35.72 22.07
N ASP A 999 -16.78 -36.78 22.30
CA ASP A 999 -16.35 -38.03 22.96
C ASP A 999 -15.47 -38.90 22.02
N GLU A 1000 -15.31 -38.49 20.75
CA GLU A 1000 -14.49 -39.10 19.70
C GLU A 1000 -13.21 -38.30 19.42
N LEU A 1001 -13.36 -37.00 19.22
CA LEU A 1001 -12.29 -36.05 18.97
C LEU A 1001 -11.43 -35.78 20.21
N ASP A 1002 -12.05 -35.58 21.40
CA ASP A 1002 -11.36 -35.44 22.70
C ASP A 1002 -11.91 -36.44 23.76
N PRO A 1003 -11.62 -37.76 23.64
CA PRO A 1003 -12.16 -38.78 24.54
C PRO A 1003 -11.67 -38.71 25.99
N ASP A 1004 -10.67 -37.87 26.32
CA ASP A 1004 -10.18 -37.71 27.70
C ASP A 1004 -10.35 -36.31 28.32
N GLY A 1005 -10.83 -35.35 27.53
CA GLY A 1005 -11.29 -34.04 27.94
C GLY A 1005 -10.16 -33.08 28.29
N ASP A 1006 -9.03 -33.17 27.58
CA ASP A 1006 -7.83 -32.34 27.83
C ASP A 1006 -7.66 -31.14 26.88
N GLY A 1007 -8.53 -31.03 25.86
CA GLY A 1007 -8.58 -29.92 24.90
C GLY A 1007 -7.61 -30.07 23.73
N MET A 1008 -7.20 -31.30 23.42
CA MET A 1008 -6.38 -31.67 22.27
C MET A 1008 -6.99 -32.92 21.61
N ILE A 1009 -6.83 -33.07 20.30
CA ILE A 1009 -7.24 -34.30 19.59
C ILE A 1009 -6.49 -35.50 20.19
N GLY A 1010 -7.26 -36.46 20.73
CA GLY A 1010 -6.77 -37.45 21.70
C GLY A 1010 -6.33 -38.79 21.07
N PRO A 1011 -5.38 -39.54 21.66
CA PRO A 1011 -4.68 -40.66 21.01
C PRO A 1011 -5.49 -41.97 20.82
N ASN A 1012 -6.82 -41.89 20.76
CA ASN A 1012 -7.71 -42.99 20.42
C ASN A 1012 -8.71 -42.63 19.30
N ASN A 1013 -8.46 -41.58 18.48
CA ASN A 1013 -9.32 -41.09 17.39
C ASN A 1013 -10.26 -42.19 16.86
N THR A 1014 -11.54 -42.02 17.17
CA THR A 1014 -12.65 -42.54 16.38
C THR A 1014 -13.08 -41.41 15.46
N ASP A 1015 -13.51 -41.72 14.24
CA ASP A 1015 -13.80 -40.72 13.20
C ASP A 1015 -15.29 -40.36 13.22
N PRO A 1016 -15.69 -39.12 13.58
CA PRO A 1016 -17.11 -38.72 13.65
C PRO A 1016 -17.85 -38.76 12.31
N ASN A 1017 -17.14 -39.00 11.21
CA ASN A 1017 -17.68 -39.19 9.87
C ASN A 1017 -17.78 -40.67 9.46
N ASP A 1018 -17.11 -41.61 10.16
CA ASP A 1018 -17.15 -43.06 9.87
C ASP A 1018 -17.96 -43.85 10.92
N PRO A 1019 -19.22 -44.23 10.61
CA PRO A 1019 -20.09 -45.03 11.51
C PRO A 1019 -19.54 -46.39 11.93
N CYS A 1020 -18.40 -46.80 11.38
CA CYS A 1020 -17.73 -48.05 11.68
C CYS A 1020 -16.39 -47.90 12.43
N ASP A 1021 -15.84 -46.71 12.64
CA ASP A 1021 -14.62 -46.51 13.45
C ASP A 1021 -14.93 -46.00 14.85
N PHE A 1022 -15.60 -46.80 15.68
CA PHE A 1022 -16.13 -46.35 16.99
C PHE A 1022 -15.70 -47.19 18.21
N SER A 1023 -16.01 -46.72 19.43
CA SER A 1023 -15.68 -47.38 20.70
C SER A 1023 -16.88 -47.62 21.63
N PHE A 1024 -17.19 -48.91 21.88
CA PHE A 1024 -18.19 -49.35 22.87
C PHE A 1024 -17.96 -48.88 24.33
N GLU A 1025 -16.77 -48.37 24.68
CA GLU A 1025 -16.55 -47.76 26.01
C GLU A 1025 -16.90 -46.25 26.04
N ASN A 1026 -17.03 -45.60 24.88
CA ASN A 1026 -17.33 -44.18 24.71
C ASN A 1026 -18.83 -43.89 24.44
N GLN A 1027 -19.57 -44.82 23.80
CA GLN A 1027 -21.00 -44.64 23.45
C GLN A 1027 -21.82 -43.97 24.56
N SER A 1028 -22.28 -42.74 24.28
CA SER A 1028 -22.86 -41.80 25.24
C SER A 1028 -24.34 -41.49 24.96
N VAL A 1029 -24.82 -41.74 23.73
CA VAL A 1029 -26.23 -41.65 23.30
C VAL A 1029 -26.78 -43.03 22.86
N GLU A 1030 -27.78 -43.11 21.97
CA GLU A 1030 -28.30 -44.40 21.46
C GLU A 1030 -28.28 -44.41 19.92
N PRO A 1031 -27.61 -45.38 19.26
CA PRO A 1031 -27.34 -45.37 17.82
C PRO A 1031 -28.56 -45.24 16.90
N SER A 1032 -28.32 -44.70 15.70
CA SER A 1032 -29.29 -44.37 14.65
C SER A 1032 -29.95 -45.61 14.01
N GLU A 1033 -31.08 -45.43 13.30
CA GLU A 1033 -31.71 -46.55 12.57
C GLU A 1033 -30.88 -46.93 11.33
N GLU A 1034 -30.17 -45.99 10.70
CA GLU A 1034 -29.18 -46.26 9.64
C GLU A 1034 -28.02 -47.13 10.16
N TRP A 1035 -27.36 -46.73 11.26
CA TRP A 1035 -26.23 -47.48 11.85
C TRP A 1035 -26.62 -48.92 12.24
N ASN A 1036 -27.87 -49.14 12.70
CA ASN A 1036 -28.36 -50.47 13.03
C ASN A 1036 -28.54 -51.39 11.79
N ASP A 1037 -28.70 -50.83 10.60
CA ASP A 1037 -28.83 -51.54 9.32
C ASP A 1037 -27.47 -51.67 8.57
N LEU A 1038 -26.40 -50.97 8.99
CA LEU A 1038 -25.01 -51.17 8.55
C LEU A 1038 -24.42 -52.52 9.02
N ASP A 1039 -23.32 -52.94 8.39
CA ASP A 1039 -22.54 -54.18 8.62
C ASP A 1039 -21.06 -53.80 8.64
N CYS A 1040 -20.56 -53.36 9.81
CA CYS A 1040 -19.27 -52.65 9.91
C CYS A 1040 -18.04 -53.55 9.78
N ASP A 1041 -18.10 -54.80 10.25
CA ASP A 1041 -17.01 -55.77 10.06
C ASP A 1041 -17.14 -56.60 8.77
N GLY A 1042 -18.25 -56.44 8.06
CA GLY A 1042 -18.48 -57.04 6.76
C GLY A 1042 -18.75 -58.54 6.81
N ASP A 1043 -19.16 -59.09 7.95
CA ASP A 1043 -19.49 -60.51 8.08
C ASP A 1043 -20.83 -60.90 7.44
N GLY A 1044 -21.67 -59.94 7.03
CA GLY A 1044 -23.00 -60.19 6.51
C GLY A 1044 -24.12 -60.24 7.57
N VAL A 1045 -23.88 -59.71 8.77
CA VAL A 1045 -24.86 -59.50 9.85
C VAL A 1045 -24.87 -58.02 10.20
N THR A 1046 -26.04 -57.38 10.22
CA THR A 1046 -26.09 -55.95 10.54
C THR A 1046 -25.82 -55.69 12.03
N ASN A 1047 -25.22 -54.54 12.34
CA ASN A 1047 -24.84 -54.09 13.68
C ASN A 1047 -26.00 -54.24 14.70
N GLY A 1048 -27.22 -53.88 14.29
CA GLY A 1048 -28.43 -53.99 15.11
C GLY A 1048 -28.89 -55.45 15.36
N VAL A 1049 -28.61 -56.38 14.45
CA VAL A 1049 -28.83 -57.82 14.67
C VAL A 1049 -27.78 -58.39 15.63
N GLU A 1050 -26.54 -57.92 15.53
CA GLU A 1050 -25.43 -58.34 16.39
C GLU A 1050 -25.61 -57.92 17.85
N ILE A 1051 -26.00 -56.68 18.10
CA ILE A 1051 -26.37 -56.20 19.44
C ILE A 1051 -27.50 -57.06 20.07
N LEU A 1052 -28.45 -57.55 19.24
CA LEU A 1052 -29.54 -58.41 19.71
C LEU A 1052 -29.10 -59.83 20.06
N ASP A 1053 -28.09 -60.36 19.37
CA ASP A 1053 -27.50 -61.68 19.63
C ASP A 1053 -26.42 -61.63 20.72
N GLY A 1054 -25.82 -60.47 20.94
CA GLY A 1054 -24.71 -60.24 21.87
C GLY A 1054 -23.35 -60.61 21.28
N THR A 1055 -23.19 -60.38 19.97
CA THR A 1055 -21.96 -60.45 19.19
C THR A 1055 -21.37 -59.03 19.03
N ASN A 1056 -20.30 -58.85 18.27
CA ASN A 1056 -19.53 -57.59 18.25
C ASN A 1056 -19.40 -57.01 16.83
N PRO A 1057 -20.11 -55.91 16.51
CA PRO A 1057 -20.09 -55.19 15.22
C PRO A 1057 -18.73 -54.82 14.59
N LEU A 1058 -17.63 -55.01 15.31
CA LEU A 1058 -16.25 -54.70 14.89
C LEU A 1058 -15.31 -55.92 14.99
N ASP A 1059 -15.81 -57.14 15.26
CA ASP A 1059 -15.00 -58.37 15.27
C ASP A 1059 -15.64 -59.40 14.31
N PRO A 1060 -15.15 -59.48 13.05
CA PRO A 1060 -15.72 -60.32 11.99
C PRO A 1060 -15.66 -61.82 12.28
N CYS A 1061 -15.14 -62.22 13.44
CA CYS A 1061 -15.10 -63.58 13.93
C CYS A 1061 -15.96 -63.86 15.17
N ASP A 1062 -16.61 -62.86 15.81
CA ASP A 1062 -17.48 -63.05 16.99
C ASP A 1062 -18.98 -63.19 16.65
N LEU A 1063 -19.30 -63.60 15.42
CA LEU A 1063 -20.65 -63.62 14.85
C LEU A 1063 -21.57 -64.78 15.28
N ASN A 1064 -22.87 -64.66 14.96
CA ASN A 1064 -23.86 -65.75 15.06
C ASN A 1064 -24.23 -66.37 13.68
N PRO A 1065 -23.72 -67.58 13.33
CA PRO A 1065 -23.92 -68.16 12.00
C PRO A 1065 -25.36 -68.61 11.68
N GLU A 1066 -26.33 -68.42 12.59
CA GLU A 1066 -27.75 -68.63 12.28
C GLU A 1066 -28.41 -67.40 11.62
N ASN A 1067 -27.78 -66.21 11.65
CA ASN A 1067 -28.32 -64.95 11.13
C ASN A 1067 -27.54 -64.33 9.95
N GLN A 1068 -26.31 -64.78 9.69
CA GLN A 1068 -25.42 -64.33 8.61
C GLN A 1068 -26.01 -64.45 7.19
N ASP A 1069 -25.90 -63.38 6.38
CA ASP A 1069 -26.14 -63.42 4.93
C ASP A 1069 -24.83 -63.52 4.13
N MET A 1070 -24.54 -64.73 3.67
CA MET A 1070 -23.41 -65.05 2.79
C MET A 1070 -23.38 -64.30 1.45
N THR A 1071 -24.45 -63.57 1.08
CA THR A 1071 -24.46 -62.69 -0.10
C THR A 1071 -24.12 -61.23 0.21
N ALA A 1072 -24.12 -60.83 1.49
CA ALA A 1072 -23.69 -59.51 1.95
C ALA A 1072 -22.20 -59.44 2.36
N THR A 1073 -21.63 -60.54 2.89
CA THR A 1073 -20.21 -60.64 3.31
C THR A 1073 -19.22 -59.89 2.38
N THR A 1074 -18.25 -59.17 2.97
CA THR A 1074 -17.14 -58.50 2.26
C THR A 1074 -16.09 -59.49 1.74
N GLN A 1075 -15.09 -59.02 1.00
CA GLN A 1075 -13.97 -59.88 0.57
C GLN A 1075 -12.97 -60.12 1.71
N GLU A 1076 -12.75 -59.15 2.60
CA GLU A 1076 -11.85 -59.31 3.74
C GLU A 1076 -12.32 -60.40 4.69
N TRP A 1077 -13.61 -60.42 5.02
CA TRP A 1077 -14.22 -61.49 5.83
C TRP A 1077 -13.98 -62.88 5.23
N LYS A 1078 -14.02 -63.00 3.89
CA LYS A 1078 -13.79 -64.28 3.18
C LYS A 1078 -12.34 -64.75 3.25
N ASP A 1079 -11.38 -63.85 3.42
CA ASP A 1079 -9.95 -64.15 3.49
C ASP A 1079 -9.44 -64.44 4.93
N LEU A 1080 -10.25 -64.14 5.96
CA LEU A 1080 -10.01 -64.51 7.36
C LEU A 1080 -10.18 -66.03 7.63
N ASP A 1081 -9.62 -66.52 8.74
CA ASP A 1081 -9.71 -67.91 9.24
C ASP A 1081 -10.22 -67.87 10.69
N CYS A 1082 -11.53 -67.64 10.86
CA CYS A 1082 -12.11 -67.34 12.17
C CYS A 1082 -12.13 -68.53 13.14
N ASP A 1083 -12.16 -69.76 12.63
CA ASP A 1083 -12.14 -70.99 13.45
C ASP A 1083 -10.71 -71.50 13.75
N GLY A 1084 -9.72 -71.02 12.99
CA GLY A 1084 -8.28 -71.27 13.19
C GLY A 1084 -7.80 -72.64 12.70
N ASP A 1085 -8.53 -73.27 11.79
CA ASP A 1085 -8.22 -74.55 11.13
C ASP A 1085 -7.09 -74.42 10.08
N GLY A 1086 -6.97 -73.25 9.45
CA GLY A 1086 -6.04 -72.95 8.36
C GLY A 1086 -6.65 -72.96 6.95
N ILE A 1087 -7.97 -72.74 6.85
CA ILE A 1087 -8.73 -72.55 5.61
C ILE A 1087 -9.45 -71.20 5.71
N PRO A 1088 -9.39 -70.31 4.71
CA PRO A 1088 -10.15 -69.06 4.73
C PRO A 1088 -11.65 -69.30 4.70
N ASN A 1089 -12.43 -68.44 5.37
CA ASN A 1089 -13.88 -68.52 5.51
C ASN A 1089 -14.57 -68.71 4.14
N GLY A 1090 -14.15 -67.98 3.09
CA GLY A 1090 -14.70 -68.08 1.74
C GLY A 1090 -14.42 -69.41 1.01
N ASP A 1091 -13.42 -70.17 1.44
CA ASP A 1091 -13.09 -71.51 0.94
C ASP A 1091 -13.85 -72.63 1.73
N GLU A 1092 -14.55 -72.28 2.81
CA GLU A 1092 -15.30 -73.23 3.68
C GLU A 1092 -16.75 -73.49 3.22
N CYS A 1093 -17.36 -72.57 2.46
CA CYS A 1093 -18.80 -72.51 2.17
C CYS A 1093 -19.32 -73.46 1.03
#